data_AF-A0AAV1J5Q3-F1
#
_entry.id   AF-A0AAV1J5Q3-F1
#
_cell.length_a   1.000
_cell.length_b   1.000
_cell.length_c   1.000
_cell.angle_alpha   90.00
_cell.angle_beta   90.00
_cell.angle_gamma   90.00
#
_symmetry.space_group_name_H-M   'P 1'
#
loop_
_entity.id
_entity.type
_entity.pdbx_description
1 polymer ?
#
loop_
_entity_poly.entity_id
_entity_poly.type
_entity_poly.pdbx_seq_one_letter_code
_entity_poly.pdbx_strand_id
1 'polypeptide(L)'
;MRRGRETLLTLLEAFVYDPLVEWGGGRRRRGTRHVRAARAMLAVRVRELKHSINEVTDQLVAQLPEVKQCADKWLEESEELNTIETKLQECHLQMLLIKEIESYGTNLNNHPLYAISQKYTSYKQAKNAVEDSMKALVKILNDFDTQIENFSTTNEVLNGPQLMAWVQEFSGSNEDDEKPIFEHIKEFLTNAGQGSMLTQCEQAETELNQSMQQTNLLIRSCLELLSQYVAVSQYFPQSQTEYHRIAMFRKFLATALDSKSPDVCRDVSNQVTALVNADNNSTDTQHIVAYNYRLQQLNVEANAHLNKCLERLQIEGGSDAIAIAQETYKEAKNNISNWVRTEEGAAVALESVVIGMLCNLNRRYLMLENGAQSAGDCLVDLTSREGEWFLDDMSALSMQAVELLSLLPLQSASVEDASMPVAVECVRNANLLLADLVQLNYNFSTIILPEALKKVHSEDPSALNMINELNAVIMNSPMPLNEMLAQLEVHFRYLLMDMESPAGGSQLLAAELRARYELLLSTTAEEGQSGGRMLLMGFNGLFAAVELRSRELADHLNSTVPQAWRKIDHINDALHMSAAMQRPSLRSVLEDIFLVRRIQTVGEVFAMCTQLARAFNGHAPLPLYDDAALCKPVRRFTAEYVSRCVLGVHSKALASVLCLLLRRARLDLHAEVEQKEIGASWSVSLESLCEKVCRPGCERGANLAANIASARARLYRAGVAVRATERARAAARVNRLRAAAHAHLHAEVLNTNQDSGAALARRSKELGAAVERLTAAVTKAQGLMQSAHQRVKWGAGANPALRGVVRGLESAWSMRRERASRLTTAGAALSLHARTAAALSAAPAARAARAHRAQRAARTARTALSHWEKACTLAQKYSLQVSPVEESLMEMLHPEGNIDTQWVDSVSALVRDMSNSVNSAATSARAKLNSAGTALQSAATATRTPAAARAALLHELRAPLHALTESENPAREFLDRWQSVTDKLNTIVKEATNQRDVEAVSHCAQALITELPELMNLLLELPSNLSDSNNKKLCRQLAVGAARTHPNRHGEQRNSVGAGVWRRVRLKLEGRELPSSASNTSASATGNTSSSSTPTRRATPSEQVEYIISEATNVDNLCMMYEGWMAWV
;
A
#
# COMPACT_ATOMS: atom_id res chain seq x y z
N MET A 1 66.23 15.60 25.53
CA MET A 1 65.63 16.08 24.26
C MET A 1 65.79 17.58 24.02
N ARG A 2 65.43 18.48 24.95
CA ARG A 2 65.52 19.95 24.71
C ARG A 2 66.90 20.47 24.25
N ARG A 3 68.00 19.85 24.71
CA ARG A 3 69.39 20.17 24.33
C ARG A 3 69.74 19.74 22.89
N GLY A 4 69.11 18.69 22.35
CA GLY A 4 69.29 18.21 20.97
C GLY A 4 68.09 18.48 20.06
N ARG A 5 67.28 19.51 20.38
CA ARG A 5 66.00 19.76 19.71
C ARG A 5 66.16 20.13 18.23
N GLU A 6 67.24 20.81 17.86
CA GLU A 6 67.46 21.24 16.48
C GLU A 6 67.65 20.04 15.57
N THR A 7 68.48 19.07 15.96
CA THR A 7 68.66 17.81 15.23
C THR A 7 67.34 17.05 15.03
N LEU A 8 66.49 16.99 16.06
CA LEU A 8 65.19 16.31 15.98
C LEU A 8 64.19 17.07 15.09
N LEU A 9 64.16 18.40 15.17
CA LEU A 9 63.26 19.21 14.37
C LEU A 9 63.68 19.24 12.90
N THR A 10 64.97 19.25 12.59
CA THR A 10 65.46 19.15 11.21
C THR A 10 65.14 17.79 10.60
N LEU A 11 65.27 16.70 11.36
CA LEU A 11 64.87 15.36 10.90
C LEU A 11 63.36 15.28 10.65
N LEU A 12 62.55 15.82 11.56
CA LEU A 12 61.10 15.83 11.41
C LEU A 12 60.66 16.73 10.24
N GLU A 13 61.37 17.82 9.98
CA GLU A 13 61.12 18.69 8.83
C GLU A 13 61.34 17.92 7.51
N ALA A 14 62.38 17.09 7.41
CA ALA A 14 62.58 16.22 6.24
C ALA A 14 61.38 15.31 5.97
N PHE A 15 60.79 14.68 7.01
CA PHE A 15 59.58 13.86 6.84
C PHE A 15 58.35 14.66 6.40
N VAL A 16 58.25 15.95 6.74
CA VAL A 16 57.12 16.81 6.33
C VAL A 16 57.16 17.12 4.82
N TYR A 17 58.36 17.11 4.24
CA TYR A 17 58.58 17.34 2.82
C TYR A 17 58.75 16.05 2.00
N ASP A 18 58.79 14.88 2.65
CA ASP A 18 58.95 13.60 1.96
C ASP A 18 57.64 13.16 1.28
N PRO A 19 57.61 13.06 -0.07
CA PRO A 19 56.41 12.66 -0.81
C PRO A 19 56.03 11.19 -0.63
N LEU A 20 56.91 10.35 -0.09
CA LEU A 20 56.65 8.95 0.24
C LEU A 20 56.01 8.78 1.63
N VAL A 21 55.97 9.85 2.43
CA VAL A 21 55.32 9.85 3.74
C VAL A 21 53.85 10.25 3.59
N GLU A 22 52.96 9.28 3.75
CA GLU A 22 51.52 9.55 3.75
C GLU A 22 51.07 10.23 5.05
N TRP A 23 51.05 11.57 5.06
CA TRP A 23 50.43 12.36 6.13
C TRP A 23 48.88 12.30 6.11
N GLY A 24 48.29 11.63 5.11
CA GLY A 24 46.85 11.39 4.97
C GLY A 24 46.38 11.51 3.51
N GLY A 25 45.80 10.41 3.00
CA GLY A 25 45.43 10.18 1.60
C GLY A 25 44.38 11.09 0.94
N GLY A 26 44.19 10.85 -0.35
CA GLY A 26 43.39 11.64 -1.29
C GLY A 26 41.95 11.94 -0.88
N ARG A 27 41.39 12.98 -1.53
CA ARG A 27 40.05 13.58 -1.45
C ARG A 27 38.84 12.62 -1.27
N ARG A 28 38.81 11.85 -0.19
CA ARG A 28 37.61 11.25 0.40
C ARG A 28 37.67 11.45 1.90
N ARG A 29 36.57 11.98 2.46
CA ARG A 29 36.14 11.81 3.86
C ARG A 29 36.88 12.59 4.97
N ARG A 30 36.99 13.92 4.89
CA ARG A 30 37.11 14.76 6.11
C ARG A 30 35.74 15.09 6.75
N GLY A 31 34.66 15.25 5.99
CA GLY A 31 33.32 15.50 6.55
C GLY A 31 32.76 14.32 7.38
N THR A 32 32.87 13.09 6.87
CA THR A 32 32.19 11.93 7.51
C THR A 32 32.75 11.49 8.88
N ARG A 33 34.01 11.85 9.23
CA ARG A 33 34.58 11.52 10.56
C ARG A 33 34.13 12.53 11.63
N HIS A 34 34.07 13.82 11.27
CA HIS A 34 33.53 14.87 12.14
C HIS A 34 32.03 14.66 12.38
N VAL A 35 31.27 14.32 11.34
CA VAL A 35 29.82 14.02 11.45
C VAL A 35 29.58 12.80 12.34
N ARG A 36 30.35 11.71 12.20
CA ARG A 36 30.20 10.53 13.09
C ARG A 36 30.56 10.83 14.54
N ALA A 37 31.64 11.58 14.79
CA ALA A 37 31.99 11.99 16.14
C ALA A 37 30.94 12.94 16.75
N ALA A 38 30.42 13.88 15.95
CA ALA A 38 29.35 14.78 16.36
C ALA A 38 28.04 14.03 16.65
N ARG A 39 27.68 13.00 15.87
CA ARG A 39 26.54 12.12 16.17
C ARG A 39 26.70 11.38 17.49
N ALA A 40 27.89 10.81 17.74
CA ALA A 40 28.16 10.09 18.98
C ALA A 40 28.16 11.03 20.20
N MET A 41 28.78 12.20 20.08
CA MET A 41 28.76 13.24 21.13
C MET A 41 27.34 13.75 21.39
N LEU A 42 26.54 13.95 20.34
CA LEU A 42 25.14 14.31 20.48
C LEU A 42 24.36 13.22 21.22
N ALA A 43 24.53 11.95 20.85
CA ALA A 43 23.85 10.82 21.50
C ALA A 43 24.16 10.73 23.01
N VAL A 44 25.43 10.92 23.38
CA VAL A 44 25.86 10.92 24.78
C VAL A 44 25.29 12.15 25.51
N ARG A 45 25.43 13.34 24.94
CA ARG A 45 25.02 14.57 25.62
C ARG A 45 23.50 14.69 25.77
N VAL A 46 22.73 14.24 24.79
CA VAL A 46 21.27 14.15 24.87
C VAL A 46 20.85 13.15 25.96
N ARG A 47 21.58 12.05 26.13
CA ARG A 47 21.31 11.07 27.19
C ARG A 47 21.63 11.61 28.58
N GLU A 48 22.73 12.33 28.75
CA GLU A 48 23.12 12.98 30.01
C GLU A 48 22.13 14.08 30.42
N LEU A 49 21.72 14.91 29.46
CA LEU A 49 20.82 16.02 29.70
C LEU A 49 19.34 15.63 29.72
N LYS A 50 19.01 14.36 29.45
CA LYS A 50 17.62 13.88 29.34
C LYS A 50 16.75 14.30 30.54
N HIS A 51 17.28 14.19 31.76
CA HIS A 51 16.52 14.58 32.95
C HIS A 51 16.27 16.10 33.00
N SER A 52 17.31 16.92 32.77
CA SER A 52 17.20 18.37 32.74
C SER A 52 16.35 18.90 31.57
N ILE A 53 16.41 18.24 30.41
CA ILE A 53 15.55 18.50 29.25
C ILE A 53 14.08 18.26 29.63
N ASN A 54 13.78 17.10 30.22
CA ASN A 54 12.41 16.77 30.64
C ASN A 54 11.93 17.72 31.74
N GLU A 55 12.75 18.02 32.75
CA GLU A 55 12.39 18.90 33.86
C GLU A 55 12.06 20.33 33.39
N VAL A 56 12.91 20.92 32.53
CA VAL A 56 12.66 22.27 31.97
C VAL A 56 11.42 22.28 31.09
N THR A 57 11.15 21.19 30.39
CA THR A 57 9.98 21.04 29.52
C THR A 57 8.71 20.90 30.33
N ASP A 58 8.73 20.08 31.38
CA ASP A 58 7.62 19.92 32.32
C ASP A 58 7.32 21.25 33.02
N GLN A 59 8.34 22.02 33.41
CA GLN A 59 8.18 23.36 33.99
C GLN A 59 7.52 24.35 33.01
N LEU A 60 7.92 24.37 31.73
CA LEU A 60 7.29 25.22 30.71
C LEU A 60 5.85 24.77 30.42
N VAL A 61 5.63 23.48 30.20
CA VAL A 61 4.32 22.90 29.91
C VAL A 61 3.35 23.06 31.09
N ALA A 62 3.85 23.09 32.32
CA ALA A 62 3.04 23.38 33.50
C ALA A 62 2.58 24.86 33.57
N GLN A 63 3.39 25.80 33.09
CA GLN A 63 3.09 27.24 33.18
C GLN A 63 2.33 27.81 31.97
N LEU A 64 2.52 27.24 30.77
CA LEU A 64 1.85 27.70 29.54
C LEU A 64 0.30 27.65 29.59
N PRO A 65 -0.34 26.67 30.26
CA PRO A 65 -1.80 26.67 30.44
C PRO A 65 -2.30 27.87 31.23
N GLU A 66 -1.56 28.32 32.25
CA GLU A 66 -1.91 29.52 33.03
C GLU A 66 -1.75 30.79 32.19
N VAL A 67 -0.67 30.89 31.39
CA VAL A 67 -0.49 31.99 30.43
C VAL A 67 -1.64 32.05 29.42
N LYS A 68 -1.99 30.90 28.84
CA LYS A 68 -3.11 30.79 27.89
C LYS A 68 -4.42 31.20 28.55
N GLN A 69 -4.72 30.66 29.74
CA GLN A 69 -5.93 30.98 30.47
C GLN A 69 -6.03 32.48 30.80
N CYS A 70 -4.91 33.11 31.20
CA CYS A 70 -4.88 34.55 31.44
C CYS A 70 -5.03 35.36 30.14
N ALA A 71 -4.48 34.88 29.01
CA ALA A 71 -4.61 35.53 27.71
C ALA A 71 -6.03 35.42 27.16
N ASP A 72 -6.62 34.22 27.23
CA ASP A 72 -8.01 33.95 26.86
C ASP A 72 -8.94 34.81 27.72
N LYS A 73 -8.72 34.86 29.04
CA LYS A 73 -9.49 35.73 29.94
C LYS A 73 -9.32 37.22 29.60
N TRP A 74 -8.12 37.67 29.22
CA TRP A 74 -7.93 39.05 28.78
C TRP A 74 -8.65 39.33 27.47
N LEU A 75 -8.62 38.39 26.52
CA LEU A 75 -9.34 38.51 25.24
C LEU A 75 -10.85 38.52 25.47
N GLU A 76 -11.38 37.65 26.33
CA GLU A 76 -12.77 37.64 26.75
C GLU A 76 -13.18 38.99 27.37
N GLU A 77 -12.39 39.51 28.32
CA GLU A 77 -12.68 40.81 28.95
C GLU A 77 -12.48 41.98 27.98
N SER A 78 -11.59 41.85 26.98
CA SER A 78 -11.35 42.86 25.94
C SER A 78 -12.46 42.86 24.90
N GLU A 79 -12.98 41.69 24.52
CA GLU A 79 -14.17 41.54 23.68
C GLU A 79 -15.40 42.01 24.44
N GLU A 80 -15.55 41.67 25.72
CA GLU A 80 -16.62 42.19 26.57
C GLU A 80 -16.54 43.72 26.62
N LEU A 81 -15.36 44.31 26.84
CA LEU A 81 -15.18 45.75 26.80
C LEU A 81 -15.49 46.33 25.41
N ASN A 82 -14.99 45.74 24.33
CA ASN A 82 -15.26 46.19 22.96
C ASN A 82 -16.75 46.13 22.64
N THR A 83 -17.46 45.07 23.04
CA THR A 83 -18.92 44.97 22.83
C THR A 83 -19.69 45.98 23.67
N ILE A 84 -19.21 46.30 24.88
CA ILE A 84 -19.80 47.35 25.71
C ILE A 84 -19.51 48.73 25.10
N GLU A 85 -18.32 48.95 24.53
CA GLU A 85 -17.94 50.20 23.86
C GLU A 85 -18.65 50.39 22.51
N THR A 86 -18.85 49.33 21.73
CA THR A 86 -19.68 49.38 20.51
C THR A 86 -21.13 49.63 20.89
N LYS A 87 -21.67 48.97 21.93
CA LYS A 87 -23.01 49.28 22.47
C LYS A 87 -23.10 50.73 22.94
N LEU A 88 -22.04 51.29 23.52
CA LEU A 88 -22.00 52.70 23.93
C LEU A 88 -22.00 53.63 22.71
N GLN A 89 -21.23 53.31 21.67
CA GLN A 89 -21.24 54.03 20.39
C GLN A 89 -22.60 53.92 19.69
N GLU A 90 -23.23 52.75 19.71
CA GLU A 90 -24.59 52.53 19.24
C GLU A 90 -25.58 53.37 20.04
N CYS A 91 -25.50 53.38 21.38
CA CYS A 91 -26.32 54.26 22.23
C CYS A 91 -26.13 55.75 21.87
N HIS A 92 -24.91 56.17 21.52
CA HIS A 92 -24.67 57.55 21.05
C HIS A 92 -25.30 57.81 19.69
N LEU A 93 -25.18 56.88 18.73
CA LEU A 93 -25.81 57.00 17.40
C LEU A 93 -27.35 56.96 17.49
N GLN A 94 -27.89 56.10 18.34
CA GLN A 94 -29.31 56.04 18.71
C GLN A 94 -29.78 57.35 19.31
N MET A 95 -29.03 57.91 20.27
CA MET A 95 -29.34 59.19 20.91
C MET A 95 -29.24 60.37 19.94
N LEU A 96 -28.31 60.34 18.99
CA LEU A 96 -28.22 61.34 17.91
C LEU A 96 -29.45 61.27 17.00
N LEU A 97 -29.85 60.06 16.60
CA LEU A 97 -31.04 59.84 15.78
C LEU A 97 -32.33 60.24 16.52
N ILE A 98 -32.44 59.95 17.82
CA ILE A 98 -33.57 60.38 18.65
C ILE A 98 -33.63 61.90 18.78
N LYS A 99 -32.50 62.57 19.02
CA LYS A 99 -32.44 64.05 19.08
C LYS A 99 -32.78 64.70 17.74
N GLU A 100 -32.41 64.05 16.63
CA GLU A 100 -32.84 64.46 15.30
C GLU A 100 -34.37 64.38 15.18
N ILE A 101 -34.99 63.28 15.61
CA ILE A 101 -36.46 63.12 15.62
C ILE A 101 -37.15 64.15 16.55
N GLU A 102 -36.62 64.37 17.76
CA GLU A 102 -37.12 65.34 18.74
C GLU A 102 -37.17 66.76 18.14
N SER A 103 -36.23 67.12 17.25
CA SER A 103 -36.18 68.43 16.60
C SER A 103 -37.34 68.72 15.63
N TYR A 104 -38.06 67.69 15.17
CA TYR A 104 -39.22 67.84 14.29
C TYR A 104 -40.51 68.20 15.06
N GLY A 105 -40.55 68.02 16.38
CA GLY A 105 -41.66 68.44 17.24
C GLY A 105 -43.05 68.05 16.74
N THR A 106 -43.92 69.02 16.44
CA THR A 106 -45.29 68.78 15.94
C THR A 106 -45.35 68.29 14.49
N ASN A 107 -44.23 68.31 13.75
CA ASN A 107 -44.10 67.85 12.37
C ASN A 107 -43.45 66.45 12.27
N LEU A 108 -43.59 65.62 13.30
CA LEU A 108 -43.00 64.27 13.40
C LEU A 108 -43.38 63.35 12.21
N ASN A 109 -44.56 63.58 11.64
CA ASN A 109 -45.08 62.92 10.44
C ASN A 109 -44.21 63.13 9.18
N ASN A 110 -43.34 64.14 9.16
CA ASN A 110 -42.40 64.39 8.06
C ASN A 110 -41.08 63.61 8.20
N HIS A 111 -40.83 62.95 9.35
CA HIS A 111 -39.59 62.21 9.57
C HIS A 111 -39.64 60.80 8.92
N PRO A 112 -38.55 60.33 8.27
CA PRO A 112 -38.50 59.01 7.63
C PRO A 112 -38.81 57.81 8.56
N LEU A 113 -38.55 57.99 9.87
CA LEU A 113 -38.82 56.98 10.90
C LEU A 113 -40.27 56.91 11.39
N TYR A 114 -41.12 57.88 11.08
CA TYR A 114 -42.50 57.92 11.59
C TYR A 114 -43.28 56.61 11.35
N ALA A 115 -43.05 55.94 10.20
CA ALA A 115 -43.67 54.66 9.83
C ALA A 115 -42.69 53.46 9.88
N ILE A 116 -41.57 53.54 10.59
CA ILE A 116 -40.52 52.49 10.60
C ILE A 116 -40.98 51.18 11.25
N SER A 117 -41.94 51.20 12.18
CA SER A 117 -42.47 50.00 12.84
C SER A 117 -42.94 48.93 11.85
N GLN A 118 -43.64 49.36 10.78
CA GLN A 118 -44.12 48.47 9.72
C GLN A 118 -42.98 47.89 8.86
N LYS A 119 -41.96 48.72 8.56
CA LYS A 119 -40.77 48.32 7.80
C LYS A 119 -39.89 47.36 8.59
N TYR A 120 -39.65 47.65 9.86
CA TYR A 120 -38.88 46.84 10.78
C TYR A 120 -39.51 45.47 11.02
N THR A 121 -40.83 45.40 11.19
CA THR A 121 -41.54 44.11 11.33
C THR A 121 -41.29 43.21 10.12
N SER A 122 -41.33 43.77 8.92
CA SER A 122 -41.06 43.06 7.66
C SER A 122 -39.59 42.64 7.53
N TYR A 123 -38.65 43.51 7.94
CA TYR A 123 -37.23 43.22 7.98
C TYR A 123 -36.88 42.12 8.99
N LYS A 124 -37.44 42.16 10.21
CA LYS A 124 -37.24 41.13 11.26
C LYS A 124 -37.75 39.76 10.81
N GLN A 125 -38.90 39.72 10.13
CA GLN A 125 -39.40 38.49 9.52
C GLN A 125 -38.44 37.96 8.45
N ALA A 126 -37.84 38.82 7.63
CA ALA A 126 -36.86 38.42 6.62
C ALA A 126 -35.56 37.88 7.25
N LYS A 127 -35.04 38.54 8.29
CA LYS A 127 -33.83 38.11 9.03
C LYS A 127 -34.04 36.73 9.67
N ASN A 128 -35.14 36.54 10.39
CA ASN A 128 -35.48 35.23 10.98
C ASN A 128 -35.62 34.15 9.91
N ALA A 129 -36.25 34.47 8.77
CA ALA A 129 -36.38 33.51 7.66
C ALA A 129 -35.02 33.08 7.08
N VAL A 130 -34.02 33.98 7.03
CA VAL A 130 -32.64 33.64 6.62
C VAL A 130 -31.98 32.76 7.66
N GLU A 131 -32.00 33.12 8.94
CA GLU A 131 -31.36 32.32 9.99
C GLU A 131 -31.94 30.90 10.08
N ASP A 132 -33.28 30.78 10.04
CA ASP A 132 -33.96 29.49 10.12
C ASP A 132 -33.68 28.63 8.88
N SER A 133 -33.70 29.24 7.68
CA SER A 133 -33.40 28.53 6.44
C SER A 133 -31.92 28.11 6.35
N MET A 134 -31.00 28.94 6.86
CA MET A 134 -29.57 28.63 6.97
C MET A 134 -29.33 27.45 7.92
N LYS A 135 -29.90 27.48 9.13
CA LYS A 135 -29.82 26.38 10.10
C LYS A 135 -30.36 25.07 9.51
N ALA A 136 -31.47 25.14 8.78
CA ALA A 136 -32.04 23.97 8.11
C ALA A 136 -31.11 23.41 7.02
N LEU A 137 -30.50 24.27 6.19
CA LEU A 137 -29.55 23.86 5.15
C LEU A 137 -28.28 23.22 5.74
N VAL A 138 -27.68 23.86 6.76
CA VAL A 138 -26.48 23.35 7.44
C VAL A 138 -26.75 21.98 8.07
N LYS A 139 -27.93 21.78 8.68
CA LYS A 139 -28.33 20.47 9.19
C LYS A 139 -28.37 19.40 8.10
N ILE A 140 -28.93 19.71 6.94
CA ILE A 140 -28.99 18.78 5.80
C ILE A 140 -27.59 18.47 5.26
N LEU A 141 -26.70 19.47 5.19
CA LEU A 141 -25.30 19.29 4.80
C LEU A 141 -24.57 18.34 5.76
N ASN A 142 -24.68 18.57 7.07
CA ASN A 142 -24.08 17.69 8.08
C ASN A 142 -24.62 16.25 8.00
N ASP A 143 -25.91 16.08 7.74
CA ASP A 143 -26.53 14.76 7.54
C ASP A 143 -25.97 14.04 6.29
N PHE A 144 -25.64 14.78 5.23
CA PHE A 144 -24.98 14.24 4.02
C PHE A 144 -23.51 13.93 4.24
N ASP A 145 -22.77 14.82 4.90
CA ASP A 145 -21.34 14.60 5.22
C ASP A 145 -21.17 13.36 6.10
N THR A 146 -22.03 13.18 7.12
CA THR A 146 -22.05 11.98 7.97
C THR A 146 -22.32 10.70 7.16
N GLN A 147 -23.19 10.76 6.14
CA GLN A 147 -23.46 9.60 5.28
C GLN A 147 -22.27 9.26 4.38
N ILE A 148 -21.59 10.27 3.84
CA ILE A 148 -20.40 10.12 2.99
C ILE A 148 -19.24 9.55 3.81
N GLU A 149 -19.01 10.07 5.01
CA GLU A 149 -17.96 9.59 5.91
C GLU A 149 -18.19 8.12 6.32
N ASN A 150 -19.41 7.77 6.75
CA ASN A 150 -19.77 6.39 7.09
C ASN A 150 -19.57 5.41 5.92
N PHE A 151 -19.80 5.88 4.68
CA PHE A 151 -19.52 5.11 3.48
C PHE A 151 -18.01 4.92 3.28
N SER A 152 -17.22 6.01 3.34
CA SER A 152 -15.75 5.94 3.18
C SER A 152 -15.13 5.00 4.21
N THR A 153 -15.45 5.19 5.49
CA THR A 153 -14.92 4.38 6.59
C THR A 153 -15.30 2.91 6.44
N THR A 154 -16.54 2.61 6.03
CA THR A 154 -16.95 1.23 5.74
C THR A 154 -16.13 0.64 4.59
N ASN A 155 -15.94 1.39 3.50
CA ASN A 155 -15.23 0.92 2.33
C ASN A 155 -13.74 0.67 2.63
N GLU A 156 -13.11 1.53 3.43
CA GLU A 156 -11.73 1.38 3.90
C GLU A 156 -11.57 0.16 4.81
N VAL A 157 -12.44 -0.02 5.80
CA VAL A 157 -12.39 -1.16 6.73
C VAL A 157 -12.62 -2.48 6.01
N LEU A 158 -13.61 -2.52 5.11
CA LEU A 158 -13.99 -3.74 4.40
C LEU A 158 -13.00 -4.14 3.29
N ASN A 159 -12.39 -3.19 2.60
CA ASN A 159 -11.32 -3.48 1.62
C ASN A 159 -9.93 -3.58 2.25
N GLY A 160 -9.79 -3.14 3.50
CA GLY A 160 -8.55 -3.22 4.27
C GLY A 160 -8.31 -4.59 4.92
N PRO A 161 -7.22 -4.71 5.69
CA PRO A 161 -6.85 -5.97 6.36
C PRO A 161 -7.80 -6.36 7.50
N GLN A 162 -8.59 -5.42 8.02
CA GLN A 162 -9.44 -5.62 9.19
C GLN A 162 -10.50 -6.71 8.98
N LEU A 163 -11.11 -6.77 7.78
CA LEU A 163 -12.10 -7.80 7.47
C LEU A 163 -11.47 -9.21 7.57
N MET A 164 -10.26 -9.38 7.05
CA MET A 164 -9.54 -10.64 7.13
C MET A 164 -9.13 -10.98 8.57
N ALA A 165 -8.74 -9.97 9.36
CA ALA A 165 -8.45 -10.17 10.78
C ALA A 165 -9.69 -10.69 11.54
N TRP A 166 -10.87 -10.13 11.29
CA TRP A 166 -12.12 -10.64 11.88
C TRP A 166 -12.47 -12.05 11.40
N VAL A 167 -12.32 -12.35 10.11
CA VAL A 167 -12.54 -13.72 9.60
C VAL A 167 -11.61 -14.70 10.33
N GLN A 168 -10.32 -14.41 10.43
CA GLN A 168 -9.37 -15.28 11.15
C GLN A 168 -9.73 -15.43 12.64
N GLU A 169 -10.08 -14.35 13.32
CA GLU A 169 -10.39 -14.37 14.76
C GLU A 169 -11.67 -15.16 15.08
N PHE A 170 -12.70 -15.08 14.22
CA PHE A 170 -14.01 -15.66 14.53
C PHE A 170 -14.28 -17.00 13.81
N SER A 171 -13.46 -17.44 12.86
CA SER A 171 -13.67 -18.71 12.13
C SER A 171 -13.26 -19.99 12.88
N GLY A 172 -12.42 -19.92 13.92
CA GLY A 172 -11.92 -21.11 14.65
C GLY A 172 -12.89 -21.75 15.66
N SER A 173 -12.74 -23.03 15.98
CA SER A 173 -13.44 -23.70 17.08
C SER A 173 -12.78 -23.34 18.42
N ASN A 174 -13.54 -22.78 19.37
CA ASN A 174 -13.02 -22.39 20.68
C ASN A 174 -13.37 -23.45 21.74
N GLU A 175 -12.46 -24.38 21.99
CA GLU A 175 -12.63 -25.41 23.04
C GLU A 175 -12.66 -24.82 24.46
N ASP A 176 -12.08 -23.63 24.67
CA ASP A 176 -12.08 -22.94 25.98
C ASP A 176 -13.43 -22.33 26.38
N ASP A 177 -14.37 -22.16 25.44
CA ASP A 177 -15.71 -21.62 25.73
C ASP A 177 -16.60 -22.62 26.50
N GLU A 178 -16.19 -23.90 26.62
CA GLU A 178 -16.94 -24.98 27.28
C GLU A 178 -16.61 -25.17 28.78
N LYS A 179 -15.54 -24.54 29.30
CA LYS A 179 -15.14 -24.70 30.71
C LYS A 179 -16.12 -23.98 31.65
N PRO A 180 -16.59 -24.61 32.73
CA PRO A 180 -17.52 -23.97 33.66
C PRO A 180 -16.83 -22.89 34.52
N ILE A 181 -17.44 -21.70 34.62
CA ILE A 181 -16.96 -20.57 35.41
C ILE A 181 -17.08 -20.87 36.91
N PHE A 182 -18.25 -21.37 37.32
CA PHE A 182 -18.62 -21.50 38.72
C PHE A 182 -18.29 -22.88 39.35
N GLU A 183 -17.69 -23.80 38.61
CA GLU A 183 -17.37 -25.14 39.12
C GLU A 183 -16.45 -25.09 40.34
N HIS A 184 -15.50 -24.15 40.36
CA HIS A 184 -14.56 -23.95 41.46
C HIS A 184 -15.23 -23.63 42.80
N ILE A 185 -16.42 -23.00 42.78
CA ILE A 185 -17.14 -22.56 44.00
C ILE A 185 -18.31 -23.47 44.36
N LYS A 186 -18.57 -24.51 43.57
CA LYS A 186 -19.72 -25.40 43.72
C LYS A 186 -19.75 -26.09 45.07
N GLU A 187 -18.62 -26.69 45.46
CA GLU A 187 -18.48 -27.37 46.74
C GLU A 187 -18.61 -26.39 47.92
N PHE A 188 -18.00 -25.21 47.81
CA PHE A 188 -18.09 -24.16 48.83
C PHE A 188 -19.52 -23.66 49.04
N LEU A 189 -20.24 -23.32 47.97
CA LEU A 189 -21.61 -22.80 48.07
C LEU A 189 -22.60 -23.86 48.55
N THR A 190 -22.39 -25.13 48.16
CA THR A 190 -23.22 -26.26 48.62
C THR A 190 -23.04 -26.46 50.13
N ASN A 191 -21.80 -26.48 50.61
CA ASN A 191 -21.49 -26.63 52.02
C ASN A 191 -21.93 -25.43 52.88
N ALA A 192 -22.03 -24.23 52.27
CA ALA A 192 -22.53 -23.02 52.93
C ALA A 192 -24.07 -22.87 52.90
N GLY A 193 -24.82 -23.86 52.40
CA GLY A 193 -26.27 -23.82 52.29
C GLY A 193 -26.83 -22.80 51.28
N GLN A 194 -26.01 -22.36 50.33
CA GLN A 194 -26.36 -21.34 49.31
C GLN A 194 -26.76 -21.96 47.97
N GLY A 195 -27.56 -23.04 47.99
CA GLY A 195 -27.95 -23.78 46.79
C GLY A 195 -28.70 -22.92 45.75
N SER A 196 -29.55 -21.99 46.18
CA SER A 196 -30.28 -21.08 45.28
C SER A 196 -29.36 -20.14 44.50
N MET A 197 -28.26 -19.68 45.12
CA MET A 197 -27.26 -18.83 44.49
C MET A 197 -26.44 -19.61 43.46
N LEU A 198 -26.08 -20.86 43.76
CA LEU A 198 -25.40 -21.75 42.83
C LEU A 198 -26.25 -21.97 41.57
N THR A 199 -27.54 -22.28 41.72
CA THR A 199 -28.46 -22.44 40.58
C THR A 199 -28.59 -21.16 39.75
N GLN A 200 -28.64 -19.99 40.38
CA GLN A 200 -28.64 -18.70 39.66
C GLN A 200 -27.34 -18.47 38.88
N CYS A 201 -26.19 -18.83 39.44
CA CYS A 201 -24.89 -18.73 38.77
C CYS A 201 -24.82 -19.68 37.55
N GLU A 202 -25.24 -20.94 37.71
CA GLU A 202 -25.31 -21.92 36.61
C GLU A 202 -26.28 -21.46 35.50
N GLN A 203 -27.43 -20.89 35.86
CA GLN A 203 -28.38 -20.33 34.89
C GLN A 203 -27.82 -19.11 34.15
N ALA A 204 -27.17 -18.18 34.85
CA ALA A 204 -26.57 -17.02 34.22
C ALA A 204 -25.37 -17.41 33.32
N GLU A 205 -24.62 -18.43 33.72
CA GLU A 205 -23.54 -18.99 32.91
C GLU A 205 -24.08 -19.65 31.63
N THR A 206 -25.12 -20.47 31.72
CA THR A 206 -25.74 -21.09 30.54
C THR A 206 -26.33 -20.06 29.59
N GLU A 207 -27.02 -19.03 30.11
CA GLU A 207 -27.54 -17.90 29.32
C GLU A 207 -26.41 -17.12 28.63
N LEU A 208 -25.31 -16.84 29.34
CA LEU A 208 -24.12 -16.17 28.78
C LEU A 208 -23.51 -16.99 27.64
N ASN A 209 -23.30 -18.29 27.85
CA ASN A 209 -22.70 -19.19 26.85
C ASN A 209 -23.58 -19.31 25.61
N GLN A 210 -24.89 -19.47 25.78
CA GLN A 210 -25.84 -19.50 24.65
C GLN A 210 -25.83 -18.18 23.88
N SER A 211 -25.82 -17.04 24.57
CA SER A 211 -25.77 -15.72 23.94
C SER A 211 -24.46 -15.49 23.17
N MET A 212 -23.33 -15.92 23.74
CA MET A 212 -22.02 -15.88 23.07
C MET A 212 -21.98 -16.76 21.82
N GLN A 213 -22.47 -18.00 21.90
CA GLN A 213 -22.53 -18.92 20.75
C GLN A 213 -23.43 -18.37 19.63
N GLN A 214 -24.62 -17.88 19.96
CA GLN A 214 -25.53 -17.25 18.99
C GLN A 214 -24.90 -16.02 18.34
N THR A 215 -24.25 -15.16 19.12
CA THR A 215 -23.58 -13.95 18.61
C THR A 215 -22.43 -14.33 17.67
N ASN A 216 -21.62 -15.33 18.03
CA ASN A 216 -20.51 -15.80 17.20
C ASN A 216 -21.00 -16.38 15.86
N LEU A 217 -22.08 -17.16 15.85
CA LEU A 217 -22.70 -17.67 14.62
C LEU A 217 -23.21 -16.53 13.72
N LEU A 218 -23.85 -15.52 14.30
CA LEU A 218 -24.29 -14.34 13.56
C LEU A 218 -23.12 -13.52 13.01
N ILE A 219 -22.03 -13.39 13.76
CA ILE A 219 -20.78 -12.75 13.31
C ILE A 219 -20.22 -13.49 12.09
N ARG A 220 -20.09 -14.82 12.13
CA ARG A 220 -19.62 -15.63 11.00
C ARG A 220 -20.48 -15.43 9.76
N SER A 221 -21.80 -15.55 9.92
CA SER A 221 -22.74 -15.33 8.81
C SER A 221 -22.67 -13.91 8.25
N CYS A 222 -22.49 -12.90 9.11
CA CYS A 222 -22.33 -11.51 8.69
C CYS A 222 -21.02 -11.30 7.92
N LEU A 223 -19.90 -11.86 8.41
CA LEU A 223 -18.59 -11.80 7.76
C LEU A 223 -18.60 -12.48 6.38
N GLU A 224 -19.30 -13.60 6.23
CA GLU A 224 -19.49 -14.26 4.94
C GLU A 224 -20.23 -13.36 3.94
N LEU A 225 -21.34 -12.74 4.35
CA LEU A 225 -22.10 -11.82 3.50
C LEU A 225 -21.30 -10.56 3.15
N LEU A 226 -20.57 -10.00 4.12
CA LEU A 226 -19.69 -8.85 3.89
C LEU A 226 -18.54 -9.20 2.95
N SER A 227 -17.94 -10.38 3.07
CA SER A 227 -16.90 -10.86 2.15
C SER A 227 -17.43 -11.03 0.73
N GLN A 228 -18.66 -11.54 0.58
CA GLN A 228 -19.33 -11.62 -0.72
C GLN A 228 -19.61 -10.23 -1.30
N TYR A 229 -20.08 -9.29 -0.46
CA TYR A 229 -20.30 -7.90 -0.86
C TYR A 229 -18.99 -7.24 -1.35
N VAL A 230 -17.91 -7.37 -0.58
CA VAL A 230 -16.59 -6.81 -0.94
C VAL A 230 -16.08 -7.37 -2.27
N ALA A 231 -16.22 -8.67 -2.48
CA ALA A 231 -15.81 -9.29 -3.73
C ALA A 231 -16.56 -8.72 -4.95
N VAL A 232 -17.81 -8.26 -4.78
CA VAL A 232 -18.61 -7.61 -5.82
C VAL A 232 -18.28 -6.13 -5.92
N SER A 233 -18.15 -5.41 -4.79
CA SER A 233 -17.89 -3.97 -4.78
C SER A 233 -16.53 -3.59 -5.35
N GLN A 234 -15.57 -4.52 -5.36
CA GLN A 234 -14.28 -4.37 -6.05
C GLN A 234 -14.38 -4.18 -7.56
N TYR A 235 -15.55 -4.37 -8.17
CA TYR A 235 -15.81 -4.10 -9.59
C TYR A 235 -16.58 -2.78 -9.81
N PHE A 236 -16.88 -2.01 -8.75
CA PHE A 236 -17.59 -0.75 -8.89
C PHE A 236 -16.64 0.34 -9.43
N PRO A 237 -17.02 1.02 -10.53
CA PRO A 237 -16.23 2.13 -11.07
C PRO A 237 -16.10 3.28 -10.06
N GLN A 238 -14.91 3.84 -9.92
CA GLN A 238 -14.68 4.99 -9.04
C GLN A 238 -15.52 6.21 -9.44
N SER A 239 -15.67 6.48 -10.74
CA SER A 239 -16.52 7.58 -11.23
C SER A 239 -17.94 7.51 -10.65
N GLN A 240 -18.55 6.32 -10.63
CA GLN A 240 -19.91 6.12 -10.08
C GLN A 240 -20.00 6.40 -8.56
N THR A 241 -18.90 6.22 -7.82
CA THR A 241 -18.85 6.58 -6.39
C THR A 241 -18.70 8.09 -6.17
N GLU A 242 -17.92 8.78 -7.00
CA GLU A 242 -17.73 10.24 -6.94
C GLU A 242 -18.98 11.01 -7.38
N TYR A 243 -19.69 10.50 -8.39
CA TYR A 243 -20.94 11.09 -8.90
C TYR A 243 -22.20 10.62 -8.15
N HIS A 244 -22.05 9.96 -7.00
CA HIS A 244 -23.20 9.51 -6.21
C HIS A 244 -24.11 10.71 -5.85
N ARG A 245 -25.43 10.55 -6.03
CA ARG A 245 -26.40 11.66 -5.94
C ARG A 245 -26.31 12.46 -4.66
N ILE A 246 -25.99 11.82 -3.53
CA ILE A 246 -25.82 12.50 -2.23
C ILE A 246 -24.60 13.43 -2.23
N ALA A 247 -23.47 13.02 -2.80
CA ALA A 247 -22.28 13.85 -2.92
C ALA A 247 -22.55 15.06 -3.84
N MET A 248 -23.29 14.84 -4.94
CA MET A 248 -23.74 15.91 -5.84
C MET A 248 -24.73 16.86 -5.16
N PHE A 249 -25.73 16.36 -4.44
CA PHE A 249 -26.68 17.19 -3.67
C PHE A 249 -25.96 17.99 -2.60
N ARG A 250 -24.98 17.41 -1.90
CA ARG A 250 -24.13 18.11 -0.94
C ARG A 250 -23.36 19.25 -1.61
N LYS A 251 -22.71 19.01 -2.76
CA LYS A 251 -22.01 20.05 -3.54
C LYS A 251 -22.94 21.18 -3.97
N PHE A 252 -24.13 20.82 -4.46
CA PHE A 252 -25.19 21.75 -4.87
C PHE A 252 -25.67 22.63 -3.71
N LEU A 253 -26.02 22.03 -2.57
CA LEU A 253 -26.48 22.78 -1.39
C LEU A 253 -25.39 23.69 -0.81
N ALA A 254 -24.13 23.24 -0.78
CA ALA A 254 -23.00 24.07 -0.34
C ALA A 254 -22.83 25.30 -1.25
N THR A 255 -22.90 25.11 -2.57
CA THR A 255 -22.81 26.22 -3.54
C THR A 255 -23.94 27.24 -3.35
N ALA A 256 -25.17 26.78 -3.09
CA ALA A 256 -26.31 27.66 -2.82
C ALA A 256 -26.17 28.42 -1.49
N LEU A 257 -25.60 27.77 -0.46
CA LEU A 257 -25.36 28.38 0.85
C LEU A 257 -24.29 29.48 0.76
N ASP A 258 -23.17 29.22 0.09
CA ASP A 258 -22.04 30.14 -0.03
C ASP A 258 -22.39 31.39 -0.86
N SER A 259 -23.16 31.21 -1.93
CA SER A 259 -23.52 32.31 -2.84
C SER A 259 -24.52 33.32 -2.28
N LYS A 260 -25.37 32.90 -1.31
CA LYS A 260 -26.48 33.70 -0.76
C LYS A 260 -27.35 34.40 -1.84
N SER A 261 -27.42 33.79 -3.03
CA SER A 261 -28.05 34.39 -4.20
C SER A 261 -29.29 33.58 -4.63
N PRO A 262 -30.44 34.23 -4.85
CA PRO A 262 -31.65 33.54 -5.28
C PRO A 262 -31.52 32.93 -6.68
N ASP A 263 -30.74 33.55 -7.58
CA ASP A 263 -30.51 33.03 -8.93
C ASP A 263 -29.72 31.71 -8.89
N VAL A 264 -28.67 31.66 -8.07
CA VAL A 264 -27.88 30.43 -7.86
C VAL A 264 -28.74 29.33 -7.23
N CYS A 265 -29.64 29.66 -6.30
CA CYS A 265 -30.57 28.68 -5.74
C CYS A 265 -31.48 28.04 -6.81
N ARG A 266 -31.95 28.85 -7.77
CA ARG A 266 -32.79 28.38 -8.88
C ARG A 266 -32.01 27.49 -9.84
N ASP A 267 -30.80 27.89 -10.20
CA ASP A 267 -29.91 27.11 -11.06
C ASP A 267 -29.56 25.76 -10.43
N VAL A 268 -29.20 25.76 -9.15
CA VAL A 268 -28.90 24.55 -8.39
C VAL A 268 -30.14 23.64 -8.27
N SER A 269 -31.33 24.21 -8.05
CA SER A 269 -32.60 23.45 -8.01
C SER A 269 -32.92 22.80 -9.37
N ASN A 270 -32.61 23.49 -10.47
CA ASN A 270 -32.73 22.92 -11.82
C ASN A 270 -31.72 21.79 -12.04
N GLN A 271 -30.47 21.92 -11.56
CA GLN A 271 -29.47 20.86 -11.63
C GLN A 271 -29.88 19.61 -10.82
N VAL A 272 -30.44 19.78 -9.62
CA VAL A 272 -31.02 18.69 -8.83
C VAL A 272 -32.14 17.98 -9.61
N THR A 273 -32.99 18.75 -10.30
CA THR A 273 -34.11 18.21 -11.09
C THR A 273 -33.61 17.47 -12.33
N ALA A 274 -32.64 18.02 -13.05
CA ALA A 274 -32.01 17.38 -14.20
C ALA A 274 -31.33 16.06 -13.80
N LEU A 275 -30.60 16.03 -12.69
CA LEU A 275 -29.90 14.85 -12.19
C LEU A 275 -30.85 13.72 -11.76
N VAL A 276 -32.05 14.05 -11.29
CA VAL A 276 -33.10 13.05 -10.98
C VAL A 276 -33.81 12.56 -12.26
N ASN A 277 -33.82 13.36 -13.32
CA ASN A 277 -34.53 13.05 -14.57
C ASN A 277 -33.64 12.42 -15.66
N ALA A 278 -32.31 12.47 -15.50
CA ALA A 278 -31.32 11.96 -16.46
C ALA A 278 -31.37 10.43 -16.68
N ASP A 279 -31.97 9.68 -15.75
CA ASP A 279 -32.11 8.21 -15.81
C ASP A 279 -33.06 7.71 -16.93
N ASN A 280 -33.65 8.61 -17.73
CA ASN A 280 -34.66 8.26 -18.75
C ASN A 280 -34.12 8.14 -20.18
N ASN A 281 -32.80 8.06 -20.39
CA ASN A 281 -32.22 7.87 -21.72
C ASN A 281 -32.44 6.43 -22.24
N SER A 282 -33.21 6.28 -23.32
CA SER A 282 -33.69 4.98 -23.83
C SER A 282 -32.61 4.10 -24.46
N THR A 283 -31.54 4.67 -25.02
CA THR A 283 -30.47 3.94 -25.72
C THR A 283 -29.52 3.21 -24.76
N ASP A 284 -29.07 3.86 -23.69
CA ASP A 284 -28.16 3.26 -22.72
C ASP A 284 -28.87 2.14 -21.93
N THR A 285 -30.16 2.32 -21.67
CA THR A 285 -31.04 1.32 -21.04
C THR A 285 -31.07 0.01 -21.83
N GLN A 286 -31.15 0.07 -23.17
CA GLN A 286 -31.16 -1.12 -24.03
C GLN A 286 -29.80 -1.84 -24.02
N HIS A 287 -28.70 -1.10 -24.06
CA HIS A 287 -27.34 -1.67 -23.99
C HIS A 287 -27.11 -2.38 -22.65
N ILE A 288 -27.53 -1.77 -21.55
CA ILE A 288 -27.44 -2.35 -20.20
C ILE A 288 -28.22 -3.68 -20.11
N VAL A 289 -29.46 -3.72 -20.61
CA VAL A 289 -30.29 -4.94 -20.59
C VAL A 289 -29.67 -6.05 -21.45
N ALA A 290 -29.25 -5.73 -22.67
CA ALA A 290 -28.64 -6.68 -23.59
C ALA A 290 -27.32 -7.25 -23.04
N TYR A 291 -26.45 -6.39 -22.49
CA TYR A 291 -25.21 -6.80 -21.86
C TYR A 291 -25.46 -7.68 -20.62
N ASN A 292 -26.44 -7.33 -19.77
CA ASN A 292 -26.81 -8.15 -18.62
C ASN A 292 -27.27 -9.56 -19.03
N TYR A 293 -28.16 -9.68 -20.01
CA TYR A 293 -28.63 -11.00 -20.49
C TYR A 293 -27.46 -11.88 -20.92
N ARG A 294 -26.52 -11.32 -21.69
CA ARG A 294 -25.35 -12.06 -22.15
C ARG A 294 -24.38 -12.40 -21.03
N LEU A 295 -24.17 -11.50 -20.08
CA LEU A 295 -23.30 -11.74 -18.93
C LEU A 295 -23.86 -12.86 -18.04
N GLN A 296 -25.18 -12.95 -17.89
CA GLN A 296 -25.84 -14.10 -17.24
C GLN A 296 -25.61 -15.40 -18.02
N GLN A 297 -25.72 -15.38 -19.35
CA GLN A 297 -25.42 -16.55 -20.18
C GLN A 297 -23.98 -17.03 -20.00
N LEU A 298 -22.99 -16.12 -20.05
CA LEU A 298 -21.57 -16.43 -19.82
C LEU A 298 -21.34 -17.02 -18.42
N ASN A 299 -22.04 -16.51 -17.40
CA ASN A 299 -21.98 -17.04 -16.05
C ASN A 299 -22.53 -18.49 -15.99
N VAL A 300 -23.65 -18.77 -16.66
CA VAL A 300 -24.20 -20.14 -16.75
C VAL A 300 -23.24 -21.08 -17.49
N GLU A 301 -22.71 -20.66 -18.63
CA GLU A 301 -21.75 -21.44 -19.44
C GLU A 301 -20.47 -21.74 -18.65
N ALA A 302 -19.92 -20.76 -17.92
CA ALA A 302 -18.74 -20.94 -17.09
C ALA A 302 -18.98 -21.91 -15.92
N ASN A 303 -20.16 -21.87 -15.27
CA ASN A 303 -20.51 -22.83 -14.23
C ASN A 303 -20.72 -24.25 -14.80
N ALA A 304 -21.33 -24.38 -15.97
CA ALA A 304 -21.48 -25.67 -16.64
C ALA A 304 -20.10 -26.27 -17.01
N HIS A 305 -19.16 -25.44 -17.47
CA HIS A 305 -17.79 -25.85 -17.73
C HIS A 305 -17.05 -26.26 -16.44
N LEU A 306 -17.19 -25.50 -15.35
CA LEU A 306 -16.63 -25.87 -14.04
C LEU A 306 -17.13 -27.23 -13.56
N ASN A 307 -18.43 -27.52 -13.70
CA ASN A 307 -18.99 -28.81 -13.31
C ASN A 307 -18.37 -29.97 -14.12
N LYS A 308 -18.19 -29.80 -15.45
CA LYS A 308 -17.49 -30.79 -16.28
C LYS A 308 -16.05 -31.02 -15.83
N CYS A 309 -15.32 -29.97 -15.44
CA CYS A 309 -13.97 -30.12 -14.91
C CYS A 309 -13.95 -30.83 -13.55
N LEU A 310 -14.91 -30.55 -12.66
CA LEU A 310 -15.07 -31.23 -11.38
C LEU A 310 -15.38 -32.72 -11.56
N GLU A 311 -16.22 -33.08 -12.52
CA GLU A 311 -16.49 -34.49 -12.88
C GLU A 311 -15.22 -35.20 -13.35
N ARG A 312 -14.42 -34.56 -14.21
CA ARG A 312 -13.11 -35.09 -14.64
C ARG A 312 -12.13 -35.26 -13.48
N LEU A 313 -12.07 -34.28 -12.56
CA LEU A 313 -11.24 -34.38 -11.36
C LEU A 313 -11.70 -35.52 -10.44
N GLN A 314 -13.01 -35.74 -10.33
CA GLN A 314 -13.57 -36.83 -9.54
C GLN A 314 -13.15 -38.20 -10.09
N ILE A 315 -13.08 -38.36 -11.42
CA ILE A 315 -12.58 -39.59 -12.07
C ILE A 315 -11.10 -39.87 -11.70
N GLU A 316 -10.28 -38.84 -11.55
CA GLU A 316 -8.86 -38.98 -11.22
C GLU A 316 -8.58 -39.19 -9.72
N GLY A 317 -9.57 -38.99 -8.84
CA GLY A 317 -9.44 -39.18 -7.38
C GLY A 317 -9.89 -37.99 -6.52
N GLY A 318 -10.60 -37.01 -7.09
CA GLY A 318 -11.15 -35.87 -6.33
C GLY A 318 -10.06 -34.93 -5.82
N SER A 319 -10.18 -34.46 -4.56
CA SER A 319 -9.20 -33.56 -3.93
C SER A 319 -7.80 -34.17 -3.85
N ASP A 320 -7.72 -35.51 -3.77
CA ASP A 320 -6.50 -36.24 -3.47
C ASP A 320 -5.87 -36.85 -4.74
N ALA A 321 -6.38 -36.48 -5.94
CA ALA A 321 -5.96 -37.04 -7.22
C ALA A 321 -4.43 -37.02 -7.44
N ILE A 322 -3.77 -35.89 -7.11
CA ILE A 322 -2.31 -35.77 -7.21
C ILE A 322 -1.61 -36.69 -6.21
N ALA A 323 -2.10 -36.76 -4.96
CA ALA A 323 -1.48 -37.58 -3.91
C ALA A 323 -1.55 -39.08 -4.28
N ILE A 324 -2.72 -39.55 -4.70
CA ILE A 324 -2.95 -40.94 -5.16
C ILE A 324 -2.05 -41.26 -6.37
N ALA A 325 -2.02 -40.38 -7.37
CA ALA A 325 -1.18 -40.58 -8.55
C ALA A 325 0.33 -40.53 -8.20
N GLN A 326 0.72 -39.72 -7.21
CA GLN A 326 2.10 -39.63 -6.76
C GLN A 326 2.54 -40.88 -5.98
N GLU A 327 1.65 -41.46 -5.18
CA GLU A 327 1.90 -42.72 -4.47
C GLU A 327 2.12 -43.88 -5.45
N THR A 328 1.20 -44.06 -6.41
CA THR A 328 1.35 -45.08 -7.46
C THR A 328 2.63 -44.91 -8.29
N TYR A 329 3.03 -43.66 -8.56
CA TYR A 329 4.30 -43.36 -9.23
C TYR A 329 5.53 -43.73 -8.36
N LYS A 330 5.51 -43.42 -7.05
CA LYS A 330 6.58 -43.79 -6.12
C LYS A 330 6.74 -45.30 -6.01
N GLU A 331 5.63 -46.04 -5.92
CA GLU A 331 5.63 -47.50 -5.90
C GLU A 331 6.24 -48.09 -7.17
N ALA A 332 5.83 -47.61 -8.34
CA ALA A 332 6.38 -48.06 -9.62
C ALA A 332 7.91 -47.82 -9.69
N LYS A 333 8.38 -46.67 -9.21
CA LYS A 333 9.81 -46.32 -9.14
C LYS A 333 10.59 -47.21 -8.17
N ASN A 334 10.01 -47.51 -7.01
CA ASN A 334 10.62 -48.44 -6.05
C ASN A 334 10.72 -49.85 -6.63
N ASN A 335 9.68 -50.31 -7.35
CA ASN A 335 9.66 -51.64 -7.97
C ASN A 335 10.76 -51.80 -9.03
N ILE A 336 10.95 -50.82 -9.91
CA ILE A 336 12.04 -50.90 -10.91
C ILE A 336 13.42 -50.78 -10.27
N SER A 337 13.58 -49.89 -9.27
CA SER A 337 14.86 -49.70 -8.59
C SER A 337 15.26 -50.95 -7.81
N ASN A 338 14.29 -51.63 -7.19
CA ASN A 338 14.51 -52.90 -6.51
C ASN A 338 14.93 -53.96 -7.52
N TRP A 339 14.22 -54.10 -8.64
CA TRP A 339 14.54 -55.06 -9.69
C TRP A 339 15.97 -54.88 -10.26
N VAL A 340 16.36 -53.65 -10.59
CA VAL A 340 17.71 -53.34 -11.09
C VAL A 340 18.80 -53.67 -10.06
N ARG A 341 18.51 -53.55 -8.77
CA ARG A 341 19.47 -53.86 -7.69
C ARG A 341 19.56 -55.36 -7.38
N THR A 342 18.48 -56.12 -7.56
CA THR A 342 18.41 -57.53 -7.14
C THR A 342 18.77 -58.52 -8.24
N GLU A 343 18.52 -58.19 -9.51
CA GLU A 343 18.71 -59.13 -10.62
C GLU A 343 19.92 -58.78 -11.50
N GLU A 344 20.82 -59.75 -11.70
CA GLU A 344 21.98 -59.58 -12.58
C GLU A 344 21.54 -59.40 -14.04
N GLY A 345 22.15 -58.43 -14.73
CA GLY A 345 21.79 -58.09 -16.12
C GLY A 345 20.53 -57.24 -16.27
N ALA A 346 19.77 -56.97 -15.19
CA ALA A 346 18.56 -56.15 -15.22
C ALA A 346 18.82 -54.73 -15.72
N ALA A 347 19.96 -54.11 -15.37
CA ALA A 347 20.32 -52.77 -15.85
C ALA A 347 20.47 -52.70 -17.38
N VAL A 348 21.10 -53.71 -18.00
CA VAL A 348 21.31 -53.78 -19.46
C VAL A 348 19.99 -54.11 -20.17
N ALA A 349 19.18 -55.00 -19.58
CA ALA A 349 17.84 -55.29 -20.07
C ALA A 349 16.93 -54.05 -20.02
N LEU A 350 17.00 -53.26 -18.95
CA LEU A 350 16.28 -52.01 -18.81
C LEU A 350 16.70 -51.00 -19.87
N GLU A 351 18.00 -50.82 -20.09
CA GLU A 351 18.54 -49.91 -21.11
C GLU A 351 18.04 -50.28 -22.51
N SER A 352 18.07 -51.57 -22.86
CA SER A 352 17.52 -52.09 -24.12
C SER A 352 16.02 -51.83 -24.29
N VAL A 353 15.23 -51.96 -23.23
CA VAL A 353 13.78 -51.70 -23.24
C VAL A 353 13.49 -50.20 -23.38
N VAL A 354 14.19 -49.38 -22.60
CA VAL A 354 14.01 -47.93 -22.60
C VAL A 354 14.39 -47.32 -23.94
N ILE A 355 15.44 -47.81 -24.62
CA ILE A 355 15.79 -47.39 -26.00
C ILE A 355 14.60 -47.61 -26.94
N GLY A 356 13.98 -48.79 -26.91
CA GLY A 356 12.80 -49.10 -27.74
C GLY A 356 11.59 -48.21 -27.41
N MET A 357 11.33 -47.98 -26.12
CA MET A 357 10.23 -47.11 -25.67
C MET A 357 10.46 -45.64 -26.07
N LEU A 358 11.68 -45.12 -25.92
CA LEU A 358 12.05 -43.76 -26.31
C LEU A 358 11.96 -43.58 -27.83
N CYS A 359 12.34 -44.59 -28.63
CA CYS A 359 12.21 -44.54 -30.09
C CYS A 359 10.74 -44.43 -30.53
N ASN A 360 9.86 -45.25 -29.95
CA ASN A 360 8.42 -45.18 -30.21
C ASN A 360 7.83 -43.83 -29.75
N LEU A 361 8.24 -43.36 -28.58
CA LEU A 361 7.80 -42.08 -28.05
C LEU A 361 8.24 -40.91 -28.95
N ASN A 362 9.47 -40.92 -29.45
CA ASN A 362 9.96 -39.89 -30.37
C ASN A 362 9.19 -39.88 -31.69
N ARG A 363 8.82 -41.06 -32.22
CA ARG A 363 7.95 -41.17 -33.39
C ARG A 363 6.58 -40.55 -33.15
N ARG A 364 5.94 -40.84 -32.01
CA ARG A 364 4.65 -40.23 -31.63
C ARG A 364 4.77 -38.71 -31.49
N TYR A 365 5.88 -38.25 -30.92
CA TYR A 365 6.18 -36.82 -30.79
C TYR A 365 6.30 -36.16 -32.17
N LEU A 366 7.08 -36.74 -33.09
CA LEU A 366 7.21 -36.27 -34.47
C LEU A 366 5.87 -36.24 -35.21
N MET A 367 4.98 -37.22 -34.99
CA MET A 367 3.64 -37.20 -35.57
C MET A 367 2.83 -36.01 -35.07
N LEU A 368 2.92 -35.69 -33.78
CA LEU A 368 2.23 -34.55 -33.18
C LEU A 368 2.84 -33.22 -33.67
N GLU A 369 4.16 -33.12 -33.77
CA GLU A 369 4.85 -31.94 -34.31
C GLU A 369 4.51 -31.68 -35.78
N ASN A 370 4.47 -32.72 -36.61
CA ASN A 370 4.05 -32.61 -38.01
C ASN A 370 2.58 -32.18 -38.13
N GLY A 371 1.71 -32.71 -37.28
CA GLY A 371 0.31 -32.28 -37.18
C GLY A 371 0.19 -30.81 -36.79
N ALA A 372 0.98 -30.36 -35.81
CA ALA A 372 1.03 -28.97 -35.37
C ALA A 372 1.59 -28.03 -36.46
N GLN A 373 2.64 -28.44 -37.16
CA GLN A 373 3.21 -27.70 -38.28
C GLN A 373 2.20 -27.55 -39.42
N SER A 374 1.47 -28.62 -39.74
CA SER A 374 0.44 -28.65 -40.78
C SER A 374 -0.78 -27.78 -40.43
N ALA A 375 -1.09 -27.62 -39.14
CA ALA A 375 -2.19 -26.78 -38.67
C ALA A 375 -1.93 -25.27 -38.87
N GLY A 376 -0.68 -24.83 -38.88
CA GLY A 376 -0.30 -23.44 -39.10
C GLY A 376 -1.03 -22.47 -38.15
N ASP A 377 -1.71 -21.47 -38.71
CA ASP A 377 -2.48 -20.47 -37.95
C ASP A 377 -3.64 -21.07 -37.13
N CYS A 378 -4.14 -22.25 -37.52
CA CYS A 378 -5.21 -22.96 -36.81
C CYS A 378 -4.69 -23.71 -35.56
N LEU A 379 -3.37 -23.73 -35.32
CA LEU A 379 -2.76 -24.42 -34.17
C LEU A 379 -3.33 -23.92 -32.82
N VAL A 380 -3.69 -22.64 -32.75
CA VAL A 380 -4.30 -22.04 -31.54
C VAL A 380 -5.58 -22.76 -31.10
N ASP A 381 -6.34 -23.30 -32.05
CA ASP A 381 -7.63 -23.96 -31.83
C ASP A 381 -7.52 -25.50 -31.94
N LEU A 382 -6.30 -26.05 -32.13
CA LEU A 382 -6.07 -27.49 -32.24
C LEU A 382 -6.27 -28.20 -30.89
N THR A 383 -7.22 -29.11 -30.85
CA THR A 383 -7.52 -29.94 -29.68
C THR A 383 -7.44 -31.42 -30.00
N SER A 384 -7.09 -32.21 -28.97
CA SER A 384 -7.04 -33.67 -29.04
C SER A 384 -8.44 -34.26 -29.10
N ARG A 385 -8.54 -35.56 -29.38
CA ARG A 385 -9.83 -36.30 -29.36
C ARG A 385 -10.54 -36.19 -28.00
N GLU A 386 -9.79 -36.04 -26.92
CA GLU A 386 -10.30 -35.91 -25.55
C GLU A 386 -10.67 -34.45 -25.19
N GLY A 387 -10.44 -33.52 -26.13
CA GLY A 387 -10.72 -32.09 -26.00
C GLY A 387 -9.63 -31.29 -25.28
N GLU A 388 -8.47 -31.89 -25.03
CA GLU A 388 -7.31 -31.20 -24.45
C GLU A 388 -6.59 -30.36 -25.51
N TRP A 389 -5.93 -29.27 -25.11
CA TRP A 389 -5.20 -28.42 -26.05
C TRP A 389 -3.90 -29.10 -26.48
N PHE A 390 -3.46 -28.90 -27.73
CA PHE A 390 -2.26 -29.60 -28.28
C PHE A 390 -1.01 -29.46 -27.39
N LEU A 391 -0.86 -28.34 -26.68
CA LEU A 391 0.28 -28.07 -25.81
C LEU A 391 0.32 -29.05 -24.63
N ASP A 392 -0.83 -29.42 -24.08
CA ASP A 392 -0.91 -30.36 -22.96
C ASP A 392 -0.45 -31.76 -23.39
N ASP A 393 -0.78 -32.19 -24.62
CA ASP A 393 -0.31 -33.45 -25.22
C ASP A 393 1.20 -33.43 -25.49
N MET A 394 1.72 -32.34 -26.08
CA MET A 394 3.15 -32.13 -26.30
C MET A 394 3.95 -32.19 -24.99
N SER A 395 3.45 -31.52 -23.95
CA SER A 395 4.06 -31.54 -22.62
C SER A 395 3.97 -32.92 -21.97
N ALA A 396 2.85 -33.64 -22.11
CA ALA A 396 2.68 -34.99 -21.58
C ALA A 396 3.67 -36.00 -22.19
N LEU A 397 3.85 -35.98 -23.52
CA LEU A 397 4.79 -36.86 -24.20
C LEU A 397 6.25 -36.49 -23.86
N SER A 398 6.58 -35.21 -23.84
CA SER A 398 7.92 -34.73 -23.47
C SER A 398 8.29 -35.13 -22.03
N MET A 399 7.33 -35.05 -21.10
CA MET A 399 7.53 -35.48 -19.71
C MET A 399 7.82 -36.99 -19.60
N GLN A 400 7.17 -37.81 -20.43
CA GLN A 400 7.44 -39.25 -20.49
C GLN A 400 8.85 -39.54 -21.03
N ALA A 401 9.34 -38.77 -22.01
CA ALA A 401 10.72 -38.90 -22.48
C ALA A 401 11.73 -38.65 -21.36
N VAL A 402 11.55 -37.56 -20.62
CA VAL A 402 12.42 -37.19 -19.48
C VAL A 402 12.37 -38.25 -18.38
N GLU A 403 11.19 -38.80 -18.09
CA GLU A 403 11.04 -39.86 -17.09
C GLU A 403 11.80 -41.12 -17.50
N LEU A 404 11.62 -41.59 -18.74
CA LEU A 404 12.30 -42.78 -19.26
C LEU A 404 13.82 -42.61 -19.27
N LEU A 405 14.32 -41.44 -19.66
CA LEU A 405 15.75 -41.12 -19.58
C LEU A 405 16.28 -41.13 -18.14
N SER A 406 15.47 -40.75 -17.16
CA SER A 406 15.85 -40.75 -15.74
C SER A 406 16.06 -42.15 -15.15
N LEU A 407 15.56 -43.19 -15.82
CA LEU A 407 15.76 -44.59 -15.43
C LEU A 407 17.14 -45.13 -15.81
N LEU A 408 17.85 -44.44 -16.70
CA LEU A 408 19.15 -44.87 -17.21
C LEU A 408 20.31 -44.31 -16.37
N PRO A 409 21.38 -45.10 -16.15
CA PRO A 409 22.60 -44.62 -15.50
C PRO A 409 23.43 -43.79 -16.48
N LEU A 410 22.99 -42.56 -16.76
CA LEU A 410 23.61 -41.65 -17.73
C LEU A 410 24.75 -40.82 -17.12
N GLN A 411 24.85 -40.75 -15.79
CA GLN A 411 25.94 -40.05 -15.09
C GLN A 411 27.29 -40.74 -15.33
N SER A 412 27.33 -42.07 -15.38
CA SER A 412 28.56 -42.82 -15.70
C SER A 412 28.97 -42.67 -17.17
N ALA A 413 28.01 -42.44 -18.07
CA ALA A 413 28.28 -42.20 -19.50
C ALA A 413 28.95 -40.85 -19.79
N SER A 414 28.85 -39.89 -18.86
CA SER A 414 29.52 -38.57 -18.99
C SER A 414 31.05 -38.65 -19.06
N VAL A 415 31.63 -39.74 -18.55
CA VAL A 415 33.08 -39.99 -18.55
C VAL A 415 33.55 -40.52 -19.92
N GLU A 416 32.67 -41.20 -20.67
CA GLU A 416 32.99 -41.82 -21.96
C GLU A 416 32.65 -40.92 -23.16
N ASP A 417 31.55 -40.15 -23.09
CA ASP A 417 31.13 -39.24 -24.16
C ASP A 417 30.51 -37.95 -23.58
N ALA A 418 31.24 -36.83 -23.69
CA ALA A 418 30.80 -35.52 -23.20
C ALA A 418 29.53 -34.99 -23.91
N SER A 419 29.16 -35.56 -25.06
CA SER A 419 27.94 -35.16 -25.79
C SER A 419 26.65 -35.73 -25.19
N MET A 420 26.73 -36.83 -24.42
CA MET A 420 25.56 -37.48 -23.82
C MET A 420 24.85 -36.57 -22.78
N PRO A 421 25.54 -35.98 -21.78
CA PRO A 421 24.89 -35.07 -20.83
C PRO A 421 24.25 -33.85 -21.51
N VAL A 422 24.91 -33.27 -22.52
CA VAL A 422 24.41 -32.10 -23.26
C VAL A 422 23.11 -32.42 -24.00
N ALA A 423 23.06 -33.58 -24.68
CA ALA A 423 21.87 -33.99 -25.41
C ALA A 423 20.68 -34.30 -24.46
N VAL A 424 20.94 -34.95 -23.33
CA VAL A 424 19.93 -35.22 -22.28
C VAL A 424 19.42 -33.91 -21.69
N GLU A 425 20.30 -32.96 -21.40
CA GLU A 425 19.92 -31.66 -20.85
C GLU A 425 19.16 -30.81 -21.88
N CYS A 426 19.44 -30.97 -23.18
CA CYS A 426 18.64 -30.38 -24.24
C CYS A 426 17.19 -30.90 -24.23
N VAL A 427 16.98 -32.21 -24.04
CA VAL A 427 15.63 -32.81 -23.90
C VAL A 427 14.92 -32.25 -22.66
N ARG A 428 15.64 -32.14 -21.53
CA ARG A 428 15.09 -31.59 -20.27
C ARG A 428 14.71 -30.11 -20.39
N ASN A 429 15.56 -29.28 -20.99
CA ASN A 429 15.27 -27.87 -21.21
C ASN A 429 14.12 -27.65 -22.19
N ALA A 430 14.01 -28.46 -23.25
CA ALA A 430 12.85 -28.44 -24.14
C ALA A 430 11.54 -28.80 -23.40
N ASN A 431 11.60 -29.80 -22.51
CA ASN A 431 10.46 -30.16 -21.66
C ASN A 431 10.07 -29.03 -20.68
N LEU A 432 11.06 -28.40 -20.06
CA LEU A 432 10.84 -27.29 -19.14
C LEU A 432 10.29 -26.05 -19.88
N LEU A 433 10.71 -25.79 -21.12
CA LEU A 433 10.16 -24.71 -21.94
C LEU A 433 8.66 -24.93 -22.22
N LEU A 434 8.25 -26.15 -22.56
CA LEU A 434 6.84 -26.51 -22.72
C LEU A 434 6.07 -26.31 -21.41
N ALA A 435 6.65 -26.72 -20.27
CA ALA A 435 6.05 -26.52 -18.96
C ALA A 435 5.87 -25.03 -18.63
N ASP A 436 6.84 -24.17 -18.97
CA ASP A 436 6.73 -22.72 -18.77
C ASP A 436 5.65 -22.10 -19.67
N LEU A 437 5.46 -22.59 -20.91
CA LEU A 437 4.37 -22.17 -21.78
C LEU A 437 2.98 -22.60 -21.24
N VAL A 438 2.88 -23.81 -20.67
CA VAL A 438 1.66 -24.26 -19.97
C VAL A 438 1.40 -23.36 -18.75
N GLN A 439 2.45 -23.06 -17.98
CA GLN A 439 2.35 -22.22 -16.78
C GLN A 439 1.99 -20.77 -17.12
N LEU A 440 2.50 -20.23 -18.22
CA LEU A 440 2.16 -18.90 -18.74
C LEU A 440 0.64 -18.80 -19.00
N ASN A 441 0.06 -19.76 -19.71
CA ASN A 441 -1.39 -19.79 -19.98
C ASN A 441 -2.20 -19.98 -18.70
N TYR A 442 -1.73 -20.84 -17.80
CA TYR A 442 -2.36 -21.06 -16.50
C TYR A 442 -2.39 -19.78 -15.67
N ASN A 443 -1.23 -19.18 -15.38
CA ASN A 443 -1.09 -17.97 -14.57
C ASN A 443 -1.83 -16.77 -15.20
N PHE A 444 -1.83 -16.66 -16.52
CA PHE A 444 -2.61 -15.63 -17.20
C PHE A 444 -4.11 -15.76 -16.86
N SER A 445 -4.68 -16.95 -17.06
CA SER A 445 -6.12 -17.19 -16.85
C SER A 445 -6.55 -17.14 -15.37
N THR A 446 -5.67 -17.50 -14.43
CA THR A 446 -6.02 -17.58 -13.00
C THR A 446 -5.62 -16.36 -12.17
N ILE A 447 -4.65 -15.56 -12.64
CA ILE A 447 -4.09 -14.43 -11.88
C ILE A 447 -4.22 -13.12 -12.67
N ILE A 448 -3.59 -13.04 -13.85
CA ILE A 448 -3.46 -11.77 -14.58
C ILE A 448 -4.80 -11.28 -15.11
N LEU A 449 -5.54 -12.13 -15.83
CA LEU A 449 -6.81 -11.76 -16.44
C LEU A 449 -7.88 -11.38 -15.39
N PRO A 450 -8.10 -12.15 -14.30
CA PRO A 450 -9.00 -11.74 -13.23
C PRO A 450 -8.65 -10.38 -12.60
N GLU A 451 -7.37 -10.13 -12.31
CA GLU A 451 -6.95 -8.87 -11.69
C GLU A 451 -7.04 -7.69 -12.68
N ALA A 452 -6.69 -7.91 -13.96
CA ALA A 452 -6.87 -6.90 -15.01
C ALA A 452 -8.33 -6.51 -15.21
N LEU A 453 -9.24 -7.50 -15.29
CA LEU A 453 -10.68 -7.24 -15.37
C LEU A 453 -11.15 -6.44 -14.17
N LYS A 454 -10.81 -6.88 -12.95
CA LYS A 454 -11.18 -6.18 -11.71
C LYS A 454 -10.72 -4.72 -11.73
N LYS A 455 -9.42 -4.48 -11.93
CA LYS A 455 -8.81 -3.15 -11.89
C LYS A 455 -9.33 -2.19 -12.97
N VAL A 456 -9.61 -2.71 -14.16
CA VAL A 456 -10.14 -1.89 -15.26
C VAL A 456 -11.64 -1.61 -15.08
N HIS A 457 -12.43 -2.58 -14.59
CA HIS A 457 -13.85 -2.34 -14.28
C HIS A 457 -14.02 -1.38 -13.08
N SER A 458 -13.14 -1.46 -12.09
CA SER A 458 -13.16 -0.56 -10.93
C SER A 458 -12.60 0.83 -11.21
N GLU A 459 -12.10 1.10 -12.43
CA GLU A 459 -11.43 2.35 -12.79
C GLU A 459 -10.25 2.70 -11.87
N ASP A 460 -9.43 1.71 -11.50
CA ASP A 460 -8.25 1.94 -10.67
C ASP A 460 -7.28 2.92 -11.38
N PRO A 461 -6.95 4.08 -10.77
CA PRO A 461 -6.24 5.15 -11.45
C PRO A 461 -4.83 4.74 -11.83
N SER A 462 -4.19 3.90 -11.02
CA SER A 462 -2.86 3.38 -11.31
C SER A 462 -2.88 2.42 -12.51
N ALA A 463 -3.88 1.54 -12.59
CA ALA A 463 -4.03 0.63 -13.73
C ALA A 463 -4.37 1.39 -15.04
N LEU A 464 -5.28 2.37 -14.99
CA LEU A 464 -5.64 3.16 -16.17
C LEU A 464 -4.46 4.00 -16.67
N ASN A 465 -3.70 4.63 -15.77
CA ASN A 465 -2.50 5.37 -16.14
C ASN A 465 -1.45 4.46 -16.79
N MET A 466 -1.21 3.27 -16.21
CA MET A 466 -0.29 2.29 -16.80
C MET A 466 -0.74 1.86 -18.21
N ILE A 467 -2.04 1.61 -18.42
CA ILE A 467 -2.58 1.25 -19.75
C ILE A 467 -2.36 2.40 -20.74
N ASN A 468 -2.54 3.65 -20.32
CA ASN A 468 -2.30 4.82 -21.16
C ASN A 468 -0.81 4.97 -21.50
N GLU A 469 0.09 4.77 -20.54
CA GLU A 469 1.55 4.78 -20.77
C GLU A 469 1.96 3.66 -21.75
N LEU A 470 1.43 2.44 -21.59
CA LEU A 470 1.66 1.34 -22.53
C LEU A 470 1.16 1.68 -23.93
N ASN A 471 -0.05 2.22 -24.05
CA ASN A 471 -0.60 2.66 -25.33
C ASN A 471 0.26 3.76 -25.95
N ALA A 472 0.81 4.68 -25.15
CA ALA A 472 1.75 5.69 -25.64
C ALA A 472 3.04 5.06 -26.18
N VAL A 473 3.59 4.03 -25.52
CA VAL A 473 4.74 3.27 -26.05
C VAL A 473 4.42 2.63 -27.41
N ILE A 474 3.23 2.04 -27.54
CA ILE A 474 2.78 1.37 -28.78
C ILE A 474 2.55 2.41 -29.90
N MET A 475 1.84 3.50 -29.61
CA MET A 475 1.46 4.51 -30.59
C MET A 475 2.63 5.40 -31.03
N ASN A 476 3.61 5.62 -30.16
CA ASN A 476 4.81 6.40 -30.49
C ASN A 476 5.90 5.55 -31.20
N SER A 477 5.66 4.25 -31.44
CA SER A 477 6.54 3.43 -32.26
C SER A 477 6.70 4.06 -33.65
N PRO A 478 7.91 4.08 -34.24
CA PRO A 478 8.17 4.69 -35.56
C PRO A 478 7.31 4.12 -36.68
N MET A 479 6.77 2.91 -36.49
CA MET A 479 5.76 2.31 -37.36
C MET A 479 4.80 1.39 -36.58
N PRO A 480 3.63 1.04 -37.14
CA PRO A 480 2.70 0.10 -36.52
C PRO A 480 3.34 -1.27 -36.25
N LEU A 481 3.02 -1.88 -35.10
CA LEU A 481 3.64 -3.15 -34.68
C LEU A 481 3.46 -4.28 -35.71
N ASN A 482 2.30 -4.36 -36.37
CA ASN A 482 2.04 -5.36 -37.43
C ASN A 482 2.96 -5.18 -38.65
N GLU A 483 3.28 -3.94 -39.00
CA GLU A 483 4.18 -3.64 -40.12
C GLU A 483 5.63 -3.97 -39.76
N MET A 484 6.06 -3.64 -38.54
CA MET A 484 7.36 -4.05 -38.02
C MET A 484 7.51 -5.59 -37.98
N LEU A 485 6.47 -6.31 -37.55
CA LEU A 485 6.44 -7.77 -37.61
C LEU A 485 6.57 -8.28 -39.06
N ALA A 486 5.84 -7.70 -40.01
CA ALA A 486 5.95 -8.07 -41.42
C ALA A 486 7.37 -7.84 -41.99
N GLN A 487 8.04 -6.76 -41.59
CA GLN A 487 9.43 -6.51 -41.98
C GLN A 487 10.41 -7.49 -41.35
N LEU A 488 10.24 -7.81 -40.05
CA LEU A 488 11.04 -8.85 -39.38
C LEU A 488 10.83 -10.23 -40.02
N GLU A 489 9.62 -10.54 -40.47
CA GLU A 489 9.31 -11.77 -41.22
C GLU A 489 10.01 -11.83 -42.59
N VAL A 490 10.03 -10.70 -43.31
CA VAL A 490 10.81 -10.59 -44.55
C VAL A 490 12.29 -10.79 -44.24
N HIS A 491 12.80 -10.14 -43.19
CA HIS A 491 14.19 -10.28 -42.77
C HIS A 491 14.56 -11.74 -42.44
N PHE A 492 13.72 -12.40 -41.65
CA PHE A 492 13.86 -13.80 -41.29
C PHE A 492 13.90 -14.72 -42.51
N ARG A 493 12.99 -14.55 -43.48
CA ARG A 493 12.94 -15.37 -44.71
C ARG A 493 14.20 -15.21 -45.56
N TYR A 494 14.73 -14.01 -45.71
CA TYR A 494 15.95 -13.78 -46.48
C TYR A 494 17.17 -14.44 -45.82
N LEU A 495 17.29 -14.34 -44.50
CA LEU A 495 18.34 -15.03 -43.75
C LEU A 495 18.21 -16.56 -43.83
N LEU A 496 16.98 -17.08 -43.88
CA LEU A 496 16.74 -18.52 -44.04
C LEU A 496 17.21 -19.01 -45.43
N MET A 497 17.09 -18.17 -46.45
CA MET A 497 17.58 -18.42 -47.81
C MET A 497 19.07 -18.08 -47.99
N ASP A 498 19.78 -17.70 -46.92
CA ASP A 498 21.19 -17.27 -46.94
C ASP A 498 21.46 -16.07 -47.89
N MET A 499 20.51 -15.12 -47.95
CA MET A 499 20.55 -13.91 -48.79
C MET A 499 20.59 -12.62 -47.96
N GLU A 500 21.17 -11.54 -48.52
CA GLU A 500 21.10 -10.21 -47.92
C GLU A 500 19.66 -9.68 -47.89
N SER A 501 19.22 -9.21 -46.73
CA SER A 501 17.85 -8.80 -46.52
C SER A 501 17.64 -7.30 -46.78
N PRO A 502 16.61 -6.92 -47.56
CA PRO A 502 16.22 -5.51 -47.72
C PRO A 502 15.60 -4.90 -46.45
N ALA A 503 15.23 -5.72 -45.46
CA ALA A 503 14.56 -5.31 -44.24
C ALA A 503 15.47 -5.36 -43.00
N GLY A 504 16.80 -5.39 -43.16
CA GLY A 504 17.75 -5.50 -42.03
C GLY A 504 17.63 -4.39 -40.97
N GLY A 505 17.10 -3.21 -41.33
CA GLY A 505 16.85 -2.12 -40.39
C GLY A 505 15.75 -2.41 -39.35
N SER A 506 14.88 -3.41 -39.56
CA SER A 506 13.75 -3.69 -38.68
C SER A 506 14.18 -4.16 -37.28
N GLN A 507 15.35 -4.79 -37.14
CA GLN A 507 15.88 -5.19 -35.83
C GLN A 507 16.25 -3.97 -34.96
N LEU A 508 16.72 -2.88 -35.57
CA LEU A 508 17.00 -1.63 -34.85
C LEU A 508 15.70 -1.04 -34.27
N LEU A 509 14.62 -1.07 -35.05
CA LEU A 509 13.30 -0.60 -34.61
C LEU A 509 12.76 -1.46 -33.46
N ALA A 510 12.93 -2.78 -33.54
CA ALA A 510 12.56 -3.69 -32.45
C ALA A 510 13.38 -3.42 -31.17
N ALA A 511 14.68 -3.13 -31.30
CA ALA A 511 15.54 -2.77 -30.18
C ALA A 511 15.14 -1.41 -29.55
N GLU A 512 14.73 -0.43 -30.36
CA GLU A 512 14.21 0.83 -29.85
C GLU A 512 12.90 0.64 -29.07
N LEU A 513 11.97 -0.17 -29.60
CA LEU A 513 10.74 -0.55 -28.89
C LEU A 513 11.06 -1.27 -27.57
N ARG A 514 12.04 -2.20 -27.59
CA ARG A 514 12.53 -2.90 -26.38
C ARG A 514 12.93 -1.91 -25.30
N ALA A 515 13.78 -0.93 -25.64
CA ALA A 515 14.28 0.06 -24.69
C ALA A 515 13.15 0.91 -24.09
N ARG A 516 12.17 1.34 -24.90
CA ARG A 516 11.01 2.10 -24.41
C ARG A 516 10.10 1.26 -23.51
N TYR A 517 9.88 -0.01 -23.85
CA TYR A 517 9.08 -0.92 -23.04
C TYR A 517 9.77 -1.29 -21.73
N GLU A 518 11.09 -1.53 -21.74
CA GLU A 518 11.88 -1.75 -20.52
C GLU A 518 11.89 -0.50 -19.63
N LEU A 519 11.95 0.69 -20.22
CA LEU A 519 11.82 1.94 -19.47
C LEU A 519 10.46 2.03 -18.75
N LEU A 520 9.36 1.64 -19.40
CA LEU A 520 8.03 1.58 -18.78
C LEU A 520 7.99 0.57 -17.61
N LEU A 521 8.71 -0.53 -17.72
CA LEU A 521 8.82 -1.54 -16.67
C LEU A 521 9.76 -1.12 -15.52
N SER A 522 10.65 -0.14 -15.76
CA SER A 522 11.67 0.32 -14.80
C SER A 522 11.31 1.67 -14.17
N THR A 523 11.22 1.79 -12.84
CA THR A 523 11.28 3.11 -12.15
C THR A 523 11.83 3.02 -10.73
N THR A 524 12.42 4.15 -10.32
CA THR A 524 13.18 4.42 -9.08
C THR A 524 12.37 4.16 -7.81
N ALA A 525 13.03 3.52 -6.83
CA ALA A 525 12.50 3.06 -5.54
C ALA A 525 11.89 4.13 -4.59
N GLU A 526 11.62 5.35 -5.08
CA GLU A 526 11.06 6.47 -4.29
C GLU A 526 9.55 6.65 -4.44
N GLU A 527 8.94 6.12 -5.52
CA GLU A 527 7.48 6.02 -5.65
C GLU A 527 7.09 4.56 -5.35
N GLY A 528 6.26 4.33 -4.32
CA GLY A 528 5.75 2.98 -4.02
C GLY A 528 5.19 2.30 -5.29
N GLN A 529 5.44 1.00 -5.47
CA GLN A 529 4.99 0.26 -6.66
C GLN A 529 3.48 0.32 -6.77
N SER A 530 2.99 1.09 -7.74
CA SER A 530 1.56 1.28 -7.96
C SER A 530 0.92 -0.03 -8.47
N GLY A 531 -0.33 -0.31 -8.08
CA GLY A 531 -0.99 -1.59 -8.38
C GLY A 531 -1.06 -1.94 -9.87
N GLY A 532 -1.24 -0.93 -10.73
CA GLY A 532 -1.22 -1.05 -12.18
C GLY A 532 0.16 -1.45 -12.73
N ARG A 533 1.25 -0.90 -12.19
CA ARG A 533 2.62 -1.29 -12.58
C ARG A 533 2.94 -2.73 -12.17
N MET A 534 2.55 -3.14 -10.96
CA MET A 534 2.70 -4.54 -10.53
C MET A 534 1.95 -5.52 -11.44
N LEU A 535 0.75 -5.15 -11.91
CA LEU A 535 0.00 -5.94 -12.87
C LEU A 535 0.76 -6.08 -14.21
N LEU A 536 1.31 -4.99 -14.74
CA LEU A 536 2.11 -5.02 -15.98
C LEU A 536 3.39 -5.85 -15.81
N MET A 537 4.11 -5.66 -14.69
CA MET A 537 5.32 -6.44 -14.38
C MET A 537 5.01 -7.92 -14.21
N GLY A 538 3.92 -8.26 -13.51
CA GLY A 538 3.46 -9.63 -13.36
C GLY A 538 3.11 -10.27 -14.70
N PHE A 539 2.43 -9.53 -15.58
CA PHE A 539 2.10 -10.01 -16.92
C PHE A 539 3.36 -10.19 -17.78
N ASN A 540 4.27 -9.22 -17.80
CA ASN A 540 5.54 -9.32 -18.51
C ASN A 540 6.41 -10.48 -17.97
N GLY A 541 6.41 -10.69 -16.65
CA GLY A 541 7.14 -11.76 -15.98
C GLY A 541 6.77 -13.16 -16.48
N LEU A 542 5.52 -13.36 -16.93
CA LEU A 542 5.09 -14.64 -17.52
C LEU A 542 5.87 -14.96 -18.81
N PHE A 543 6.10 -13.96 -19.66
CA PHE A 543 6.86 -14.11 -20.90
C PHE A 543 8.37 -14.19 -20.65
N ALA A 544 8.86 -13.42 -19.68
CA ALA A 544 10.29 -13.41 -19.33
C ALA A 544 10.80 -14.79 -18.88
N ALA A 545 9.97 -15.59 -18.21
CA ALA A 545 10.32 -16.97 -17.85
C ALA A 545 10.56 -17.86 -19.09
N VAL A 546 9.69 -17.75 -20.09
CA VAL A 546 9.83 -18.48 -21.38
C VAL A 546 11.08 -18.03 -22.13
N GLU A 547 11.35 -16.71 -22.16
CA GLU A 547 12.55 -16.16 -22.80
C GLU A 547 13.84 -16.62 -22.13
N LEU A 548 13.89 -16.61 -20.79
CA LEU A 548 15.04 -17.09 -20.04
C LEU A 548 15.33 -18.56 -20.37
N ARG A 549 14.30 -19.40 -20.31
CA ARG A 549 14.44 -20.84 -20.62
C ARG A 549 14.82 -21.11 -22.07
N SER A 550 14.31 -20.30 -23.00
CA SER A 550 14.69 -20.40 -24.41
C SER A 550 16.18 -20.12 -24.64
N ARG A 551 16.75 -19.14 -23.93
CA ARG A 551 18.20 -18.88 -23.98
C ARG A 551 19.02 -20.03 -23.40
N GLU A 552 18.61 -20.60 -22.26
CA GLU A 552 19.24 -21.78 -21.66
C GLU A 552 19.23 -22.99 -22.62
N LEU A 553 18.12 -23.21 -23.33
CA LEU A 553 17.99 -24.25 -24.34
C LEU A 553 18.89 -24.00 -25.55
N ALA A 554 19.05 -22.74 -25.96
CA ALA A 554 19.88 -22.34 -27.10
C ALA A 554 21.35 -22.74 -26.93
N ASP A 555 21.88 -22.73 -25.71
CA ASP A 555 23.26 -23.16 -25.42
C ASP A 555 23.47 -24.66 -25.70
N HIS A 556 22.47 -25.49 -25.38
CA HIS A 556 22.51 -26.94 -25.59
C HIS A 556 22.28 -27.36 -27.05
N LEU A 557 21.51 -26.55 -27.80
CA LEU A 557 21.23 -26.77 -29.21
C LEU A 557 22.44 -26.63 -30.13
N ASN A 558 23.48 -25.91 -29.70
CA ASN A 558 24.73 -25.70 -30.44
C ASN A 558 25.57 -26.99 -30.61
N SER A 559 25.19 -28.09 -29.95
CA SER A 559 25.85 -29.39 -30.14
C SER A 559 25.72 -29.90 -31.58
N THR A 560 26.86 -30.20 -32.21
CA THR A 560 26.93 -30.59 -33.63
C THR A 560 26.47 -32.03 -33.82
N VAL A 561 25.40 -32.22 -34.61
CA VAL A 561 24.98 -33.55 -35.06
C VAL A 561 25.96 -34.05 -36.14
N PRO A 562 26.61 -35.23 -35.96
CA PRO A 562 27.47 -35.84 -36.96
C PRO A 562 26.81 -35.94 -38.34
N GLN A 563 27.57 -35.73 -39.42
CA GLN A 563 27.02 -35.72 -40.77
C GLN A 563 26.33 -37.03 -41.15
N ALA A 564 26.89 -38.18 -40.76
CA ALA A 564 26.29 -39.49 -41.00
C ALA A 564 24.88 -39.61 -40.38
N TRP A 565 24.65 -39.02 -39.21
CA TRP A 565 23.39 -39.12 -38.49
C TRP A 565 22.27 -38.29 -39.15
N ARG A 566 22.60 -37.32 -40.00
CA ARG A 566 21.59 -36.53 -40.73
C ARG A 566 20.79 -37.35 -41.73
N LYS A 567 21.27 -38.54 -42.11
CA LYS A 567 20.54 -39.49 -42.97
C LYS A 567 19.54 -40.36 -42.19
N ILE A 568 19.56 -40.29 -40.86
CA ILE A 568 18.60 -41.01 -40.02
C ILE A 568 17.27 -40.25 -40.05
N ASP A 569 16.18 -40.94 -40.37
CA ASP A 569 14.84 -40.36 -40.60
C ASP A 569 14.38 -39.40 -39.48
N HIS A 570 14.34 -39.85 -38.23
CA HIS A 570 13.90 -39.05 -37.09
C HIS A 570 14.78 -37.80 -36.87
N ILE A 571 16.09 -37.88 -37.17
CA ILE A 571 17.00 -36.73 -37.07
C ILE A 571 16.76 -35.76 -38.22
N ASN A 572 16.63 -36.27 -39.44
CA ASN A 572 16.41 -35.46 -40.63
C ASN A 572 15.10 -34.66 -40.53
N ASP A 573 14.01 -35.34 -40.20
CA ASP A 573 12.68 -34.73 -40.09
C ASP A 573 12.65 -33.66 -39.00
N ALA A 574 13.26 -33.94 -37.84
CA ALA A 574 13.37 -32.99 -36.74
C ALA A 574 14.29 -31.79 -37.05
N LEU A 575 15.38 -32.00 -37.80
CA LEU A 575 16.28 -30.94 -38.24
C LEU A 575 15.60 -29.99 -39.23
N HIS A 576 14.75 -30.52 -40.11
CA HIS A 576 13.98 -29.70 -41.05
C HIS A 576 13.01 -28.76 -40.31
N MET A 577 12.29 -29.27 -39.30
CA MET A 577 11.38 -28.46 -38.48
C MET A 577 12.11 -27.45 -37.60
N SER A 578 13.24 -27.83 -37.00
CA SER A 578 13.97 -26.98 -36.03
C SER A 578 15.04 -26.06 -36.66
N ALA A 579 15.13 -25.98 -37.99
CA ALA A 579 16.20 -25.29 -38.72
C ALA A 579 16.45 -23.85 -38.25
N ALA A 580 15.37 -23.11 -37.96
CA ALA A 580 15.42 -21.74 -37.47
C ALA A 580 16.12 -21.60 -36.12
N MET A 581 15.88 -22.55 -35.21
CA MET A 581 16.46 -22.55 -33.87
C MET A 581 17.94 -22.98 -33.85
N GLN A 582 18.42 -23.65 -34.90
CA GLN A 582 19.82 -24.07 -34.98
C GLN A 582 20.77 -22.90 -35.26
N ARG A 583 20.33 -21.90 -36.05
CA ARG A 583 21.19 -20.78 -36.49
C ARG A 583 21.10 -19.59 -35.52
N PRO A 584 22.21 -19.09 -34.93
CA PRO A 584 22.17 -17.95 -34.00
C PRO A 584 21.56 -16.67 -34.59
N SER A 585 21.82 -16.37 -35.86
CA SER A 585 21.28 -15.20 -36.56
C SER A 585 19.75 -15.25 -36.71
N LEU A 586 19.20 -16.42 -37.02
CA LEU A 586 17.74 -16.61 -37.10
C LEU A 586 17.09 -16.53 -35.72
N ARG A 587 17.74 -17.09 -34.69
CA ARG A 587 17.29 -17.00 -33.30
C ARG A 587 17.16 -15.54 -32.84
N SER A 588 18.15 -14.69 -33.12
CA SER A 588 18.06 -13.28 -32.73
C SER A 588 16.86 -12.55 -33.36
N VAL A 589 16.52 -12.88 -34.61
CA VAL A 589 15.35 -12.29 -35.27
C VAL A 589 14.05 -12.81 -34.65
N LEU A 590 13.98 -14.10 -34.27
CA LEU A 590 12.83 -14.66 -33.55
C LEU A 590 12.65 -13.99 -32.17
N GLU A 591 13.74 -13.70 -31.45
CA GLU A 591 13.66 -12.96 -30.18
C GLU A 591 13.07 -11.55 -30.37
N ASP A 592 13.42 -10.85 -31.45
CA ASP A 592 12.84 -9.55 -31.81
C ASP A 592 11.36 -9.69 -32.20
N ILE A 593 10.99 -10.71 -32.99
CA ILE A 593 9.59 -10.98 -33.36
C ILE A 593 8.74 -11.22 -32.10
N PHE A 594 9.19 -12.09 -31.18
CA PHE A 594 8.42 -12.43 -29.99
C PHE A 594 8.39 -11.31 -28.95
N LEU A 595 9.39 -10.42 -28.91
CA LEU A 595 9.28 -9.17 -28.15
C LEU A 595 8.10 -8.34 -28.65
N VAL A 596 8.01 -8.10 -29.96
CA VAL A 596 6.96 -7.27 -30.55
C VAL A 596 5.60 -7.94 -30.36
N ARG A 597 5.50 -9.25 -30.59
CA ARG A 597 4.29 -10.05 -30.32
C ARG A 597 3.87 -9.99 -28.86
N ARG A 598 4.81 -10.00 -27.91
CA ARG A 598 4.53 -9.87 -26.47
C ARG A 598 3.86 -8.53 -26.16
N ILE A 599 4.46 -7.43 -26.61
CA ILE A 599 3.92 -6.07 -26.39
C ILE A 599 2.54 -5.93 -27.03
N GLN A 600 2.39 -6.42 -28.28
CA GLN A 600 1.10 -6.48 -28.96
C GLN A 600 0.07 -7.28 -28.15
N THR A 601 0.42 -8.47 -27.67
CA THR A 601 -0.45 -9.35 -26.88
C THR A 601 -0.95 -8.66 -25.61
N VAL A 602 -0.04 -8.00 -24.87
CA VAL A 602 -0.38 -7.27 -23.64
C VAL A 602 -1.32 -6.10 -23.96
N GLY A 603 -1.02 -5.33 -25.00
CA GLY A 603 -1.88 -4.23 -25.47
C GLY A 603 -3.27 -4.70 -25.89
N GLU A 604 -3.37 -5.80 -26.66
CA GLU A 604 -4.63 -6.41 -27.09
C GLU A 604 -5.50 -6.84 -25.90
N VAL A 605 -4.92 -7.50 -24.88
CA VAL A 605 -5.65 -7.93 -23.68
C VAL A 605 -6.20 -6.73 -22.90
N PHE A 606 -5.39 -5.69 -22.66
CA PHE A 606 -5.87 -4.51 -21.95
C PHE A 606 -6.92 -3.76 -22.76
N ALA A 607 -6.77 -3.66 -24.09
CA ALA A 607 -7.80 -3.08 -24.95
C ALA A 607 -9.13 -3.83 -24.84
N MET A 608 -9.13 -5.18 -24.84
CA MET A 608 -10.34 -5.98 -24.62
C MET A 608 -10.94 -5.74 -23.22
N CYS A 609 -10.11 -5.65 -22.18
CA CYS A 609 -10.58 -5.34 -20.82
C CYS A 609 -11.23 -3.95 -20.73
N THR A 610 -10.64 -2.93 -21.36
CA THR A 610 -11.20 -1.57 -21.43
C THR A 610 -12.51 -1.54 -22.20
N GLN A 611 -12.62 -2.29 -23.30
CA GLN A 611 -13.87 -2.42 -24.05
C GLN A 611 -14.98 -3.07 -23.21
N LEU A 612 -14.66 -4.14 -22.47
CA LEU A 612 -15.60 -4.77 -21.54
C LEU A 612 -16.04 -3.82 -20.42
N ALA A 613 -15.13 -3.02 -19.86
CA ALA A 613 -15.48 -2.05 -18.82
C ALA A 613 -16.41 -0.94 -19.35
N ARG A 614 -16.19 -0.45 -20.59
CA ARG A 614 -17.11 0.51 -21.24
C ARG A 614 -18.51 -0.06 -21.45
N ALA A 615 -18.60 -1.33 -21.90
CA ALA A 615 -19.88 -2.02 -22.05
C ALA A 615 -20.55 -2.30 -20.70
N PHE A 616 -19.77 -2.67 -19.68
CA PHE A 616 -20.24 -2.85 -18.30
C PHE A 616 -20.85 -1.56 -17.73
N ASN A 617 -20.34 -0.39 -18.12
CA ASN A 617 -20.91 0.90 -17.72
C ASN A 617 -22.11 1.35 -18.58
N GLY A 618 -22.51 0.61 -19.62
CA GLY A 618 -23.62 0.98 -20.51
C GLY A 618 -23.28 2.02 -21.60
N HIS A 619 -22.01 2.42 -21.73
CA HIS A 619 -21.58 3.54 -22.59
C HIS A 619 -21.18 3.13 -24.02
N ALA A 620 -21.24 1.85 -24.37
CA ALA A 620 -20.83 1.36 -25.69
C ALA A 620 -21.66 0.13 -26.13
N PRO A 621 -21.90 -0.04 -27.44
CA PRO A 621 -22.44 -1.29 -27.98
C PRO A 621 -21.50 -2.46 -27.72
N LEU A 622 -22.06 -3.67 -27.54
CA LEU A 622 -21.39 -4.84 -26.97
C LEU A 622 -20.11 -5.29 -27.72
N PRO A 623 -18.92 -5.21 -27.11
CA PRO A 623 -17.84 -6.14 -27.39
C PRO A 623 -18.11 -7.44 -26.59
N LEU A 624 -18.28 -8.54 -27.32
CA LEU A 624 -18.60 -9.85 -26.76
C LEU A 624 -17.33 -10.70 -26.65
N TYR A 625 -16.76 -10.76 -25.45
CA TYR A 625 -15.67 -11.68 -25.17
C TYR A 625 -16.09 -12.69 -24.10
N ASP A 626 -16.15 -13.96 -24.49
CA ASP A 626 -16.16 -15.07 -23.55
C ASP A 626 -14.74 -15.31 -23.00
N ASP A 627 -14.62 -16.24 -22.06
CA ASP A 627 -13.33 -16.56 -21.43
C ASP A 627 -12.30 -17.06 -22.46
N ALA A 628 -12.75 -17.81 -23.46
CA ALA A 628 -11.91 -18.31 -24.54
C ALA A 628 -11.36 -17.17 -25.40
N ALA A 629 -12.18 -16.18 -25.76
CA ALA A 629 -11.77 -15.00 -26.51
C ALA A 629 -10.77 -14.14 -25.72
N LEU A 630 -10.98 -13.96 -24.41
CA LEU A 630 -10.05 -13.22 -23.55
C LEU A 630 -8.69 -13.91 -23.42
N CYS A 631 -8.67 -15.25 -23.42
CA CYS A 631 -7.43 -16.04 -23.43
C CYS A 631 -6.78 -16.16 -24.82
N LYS A 632 -7.51 -15.85 -25.90
CA LYS A 632 -7.06 -16.10 -27.28
C LYS A 632 -5.76 -15.38 -27.65
N PRO A 633 -5.49 -14.12 -27.28
CA PRO A 633 -4.22 -13.48 -27.62
C PRO A 633 -3.00 -14.20 -27.03
N VAL A 634 -3.10 -14.64 -25.77
CA VAL A 634 -2.02 -15.36 -25.09
C VAL A 634 -1.85 -16.78 -25.64
N ARG A 635 -2.95 -17.46 -25.98
CA ARG A 635 -2.89 -18.75 -26.68
C ARG A 635 -2.32 -18.63 -28.09
N ARG A 636 -2.63 -17.55 -28.81
CA ARG A 636 -2.07 -17.25 -30.14
C ARG A 636 -0.56 -17.04 -30.03
N PHE A 637 -0.10 -16.21 -29.09
CA PHE A 637 1.33 -16.05 -28.80
C PHE A 637 1.99 -17.40 -28.55
N THR A 638 1.38 -18.23 -27.70
CA THR A 638 1.91 -19.55 -27.34
C THR A 638 1.98 -20.50 -28.55
N ALA A 639 0.93 -20.55 -29.37
CA ALA A 639 0.89 -21.39 -30.57
C ALA A 639 1.94 -20.96 -31.61
N GLU A 640 2.06 -19.66 -31.86
CA GLU A 640 3.09 -19.10 -32.75
C GLU A 640 4.50 -19.39 -32.19
N TYR A 641 4.69 -19.27 -30.87
CA TYR A 641 5.95 -19.61 -30.20
C TYR A 641 6.32 -21.08 -30.35
N VAL A 642 5.37 -22.00 -30.12
CA VAL A 642 5.61 -23.42 -30.34
C VAL A 642 5.98 -23.68 -31.79
N SER A 643 5.18 -23.15 -32.72
CA SER A 643 5.36 -23.35 -34.17
C SER A 643 6.75 -22.95 -34.66
N ARG A 644 7.31 -21.85 -34.15
CA ARG A 644 8.59 -21.31 -34.63
C ARG A 644 9.81 -21.65 -33.78
N CYS A 645 9.64 -21.88 -32.48
CA CYS A 645 10.75 -22.03 -31.53
C CYS A 645 10.84 -23.42 -30.89
N VAL A 646 9.83 -24.28 -31.02
CA VAL A 646 9.79 -25.56 -30.30
C VAL A 646 9.71 -26.76 -31.24
N LEU A 647 8.97 -26.67 -32.35
CA LEU A 647 8.82 -27.81 -33.28
C LEU A 647 10.17 -28.35 -33.78
N GLY A 648 10.35 -29.66 -33.71
CA GLY A 648 11.55 -30.40 -34.09
C GLY A 648 12.69 -30.33 -33.08
N VAL A 649 12.67 -29.41 -32.12
CA VAL A 649 13.75 -29.24 -31.13
C VAL A 649 13.82 -30.46 -30.21
N HIS A 650 12.68 -30.84 -29.63
CA HIS A 650 12.60 -31.95 -28.70
C HIS A 650 12.93 -33.27 -29.41
N SER A 651 12.32 -33.51 -30.58
CA SER A 651 12.55 -34.73 -31.33
C SER A 651 13.97 -34.90 -31.86
N LYS A 652 14.63 -33.81 -32.26
CA LYS A 652 16.06 -33.80 -32.62
C LYS A 652 16.91 -34.17 -31.41
N ALA A 653 16.68 -33.52 -30.27
CA ALA A 653 17.44 -33.77 -29.05
C ALA A 653 17.29 -35.22 -28.60
N LEU A 654 16.06 -35.74 -28.59
CA LEU A 654 15.77 -37.12 -28.20
C LEU A 654 16.35 -38.15 -29.19
N ALA A 655 16.28 -37.89 -30.50
CA ALA A 655 16.91 -38.74 -31.51
C ALA A 655 18.45 -38.75 -31.37
N SER A 656 19.04 -37.62 -30.98
CA SER A 656 20.49 -37.52 -30.72
C SER A 656 20.88 -38.34 -29.49
N VAL A 657 20.09 -38.30 -28.41
CA VAL A 657 20.28 -39.17 -27.23
C VAL A 657 20.17 -40.64 -27.62
N LEU A 658 19.17 -41.01 -28.44
CA LEU A 658 19.02 -42.39 -28.94
C LEU A 658 20.26 -42.85 -29.72
N CYS A 659 20.80 -42.02 -30.62
CA CYS A 659 22.03 -42.35 -31.35
C CYS A 659 23.23 -42.55 -30.41
N LEU A 660 23.37 -41.72 -29.38
CA LEU A 660 24.42 -41.87 -28.38
C LEU A 660 24.26 -43.15 -27.55
N LEU A 661 23.02 -43.53 -27.22
CA LEU A 661 22.72 -44.80 -26.55
C LEU A 661 23.04 -46.02 -27.42
N LEU A 662 22.74 -45.97 -28.73
CA LEU A 662 23.10 -47.04 -29.67
C LEU A 662 24.62 -47.19 -29.79
N ARG A 663 25.35 -46.07 -29.83
CA ARG A 663 26.82 -46.08 -29.82
C ARG A 663 27.36 -46.66 -28.52
N ARG A 664 26.78 -46.31 -27.36
CA ARG A 664 27.12 -46.89 -26.04
C ARG A 664 26.87 -48.40 -26.01
N ALA A 665 25.83 -48.88 -26.70
CA ALA A 665 25.56 -50.30 -26.90
C ALA A 665 26.49 -50.98 -27.94
N ARG A 666 27.54 -50.29 -28.39
CA ARG A 666 28.56 -50.73 -29.36
C ARG A 666 28.04 -50.98 -30.78
N LEU A 667 26.98 -50.30 -31.19
CA LEU A 667 26.57 -50.25 -32.59
C LEU A 667 27.40 -49.19 -33.33
N ASP A 668 28.08 -49.57 -34.42
CA ASP A 668 28.76 -48.63 -35.30
C ASP A 668 27.75 -47.96 -36.24
N LEU A 669 27.20 -46.84 -35.78
CA LEU A 669 26.23 -46.06 -36.55
C LEU A 669 26.77 -45.55 -37.89
N HIS A 670 28.08 -45.33 -38.03
CA HIS A 670 28.63 -44.83 -39.29
C HIS A 670 28.61 -45.92 -40.36
N ALA A 671 29.11 -47.12 -40.01
CA ALA A 671 29.09 -48.27 -40.90
C ALA A 671 27.66 -48.69 -41.28
N GLU A 672 26.73 -48.64 -40.32
CA GLU A 672 25.32 -48.98 -40.53
C GLU A 672 24.59 -48.02 -41.46
N VAL A 673 24.93 -46.73 -41.39
CA VAL A 673 24.40 -45.73 -42.32
C VAL A 673 25.00 -45.91 -43.71
N GLU A 674 26.33 -46.06 -43.83
CA GLU A 674 27.03 -46.24 -45.12
C GLU A 674 26.60 -47.51 -45.86
N GLN A 675 26.37 -48.62 -45.16
CA GLN A 675 25.91 -49.88 -45.78
C GLN A 675 24.55 -49.75 -46.48
N LYS A 676 23.67 -48.87 -45.98
CA LYS A 676 22.35 -48.61 -46.59
C LYS A 676 22.39 -47.56 -47.70
N GLU A 677 23.48 -46.80 -47.85
CA GLU A 677 23.66 -45.83 -48.96
C GLU A 677 23.77 -46.50 -50.34
N ILE A 678 24.02 -47.80 -50.39
CA ILE A 678 24.10 -48.60 -51.61
C ILE A 678 22.69 -49.03 -52.11
N GLY A 679 21.63 -48.83 -51.30
CA GLY A 679 20.24 -49.18 -51.62
C GLY A 679 19.38 -48.03 -52.17
N ALA A 680 18.14 -48.32 -52.57
CA ALA A 680 17.21 -47.35 -53.19
C ALA A 680 16.60 -46.30 -52.22
N SER A 681 16.90 -46.36 -50.92
CA SER A 681 16.35 -45.43 -49.90
C SER A 681 17.44 -44.49 -49.39
N TRP A 682 17.22 -43.17 -49.53
CA TRP A 682 18.14 -42.11 -49.09
C TRP A 682 18.15 -41.88 -47.56
N SER A 683 17.25 -42.51 -46.80
CA SER A 683 17.12 -42.38 -45.34
C SER A 683 17.23 -43.72 -44.61
N VAL A 684 17.83 -43.71 -43.42
CA VAL A 684 17.98 -44.86 -42.53
C VAL A 684 16.97 -44.76 -41.40
N SER A 685 16.17 -45.81 -41.19
CA SER A 685 15.18 -45.78 -40.12
C SER A 685 15.80 -45.97 -38.74
N LEU A 686 15.56 -45.02 -37.82
CA LEU A 686 15.99 -45.10 -36.43
C LEU A 686 15.38 -46.32 -35.71
N GLU A 687 14.14 -46.69 -36.06
CA GLU A 687 13.48 -47.87 -35.49
C GLU A 687 14.28 -49.14 -35.82
N SER A 688 14.70 -49.30 -37.09
CA SER A 688 15.51 -50.46 -37.52
C SER A 688 16.88 -50.52 -36.83
N LEU A 689 17.45 -49.38 -36.44
CA LEU A 689 18.71 -49.32 -35.71
C LEU A 689 18.51 -49.68 -34.23
N CYS A 690 17.43 -49.20 -33.61
CA CYS A 690 17.06 -49.57 -32.25
C CYS A 690 16.77 -51.07 -32.11
N GLU A 691 16.08 -51.68 -33.08
CA GLU A 691 15.78 -53.11 -33.10
C GLU A 691 17.04 -53.99 -33.05
N LYS A 692 18.16 -53.56 -33.65
CA LYS A 692 19.45 -54.29 -33.62
C LYS A 692 20.09 -54.38 -32.24
N VAL A 693 19.78 -53.42 -31.37
CA VAL A 693 20.27 -53.35 -29.98
C VAL A 693 19.26 -53.93 -29.00
N CYS A 694 17.97 -53.93 -29.36
CA CYS A 694 16.92 -54.50 -28.53
C CYS A 694 17.03 -56.04 -28.42
N ARG A 695 17.17 -56.56 -27.21
CA ARG A 695 17.28 -58.02 -26.98
C ARG A 695 15.90 -58.69 -26.79
N PRO A 696 15.62 -59.83 -27.46
CA PRO A 696 14.44 -60.64 -27.15
C PRO A 696 14.54 -61.25 -25.74
N GLY A 697 13.44 -61.29 -25.00
CA GLY A 697 13.35 -61.90 -23.66
C GLY A 697 13.30 -60.96 -22.44
N CYS A 698 13.11 -59.65 -22.63
CA CYS A 698 13.08 -58.64 -21.54
C CYS A 698 11.65 -58.26 -21.08
N GLU A 699 10.69 -59.19 -21.04
CA GLU A 699 9.27 -58.91 -20.76
C GLU A 699 9.03 -58.23 -19.40
N ARG A 700 9.76 -58.66 -18.36
CA ARG A 700 9.64 -58.08 -17.01
C ARG A 700 10.12 -56.63 -16.97
N GLY A 701 11.24 -56.33 -17.63
CA GLY A 701 11.76 -54.96 -17.75
C GLY A 701 10.81 -54.07 -18.55
N ALA A 702 10.23 -54.58 -19.64
CA ALA A 702 9.22 -53.90 -20.43
C ALA A 702 7.97 -53.56 -19.61
N ASN A 703 7.45 -54.52 -18.83
CA ASN A 703 6.29 -54.30 -17.96
C ASN A 703 6.59 -53.25 -16.87
N LEU A 704 7.76 -53.33 -16.20
CA LEU A 704 8.13 -52.36 -15.16
C LEU A 704 8.33 -50.95 -15.70
N ALA A 705 9.01 -50.81 -16.85
CA ALA A 705 9.20 -49.51 -17.50
C ALA A 705 7.88 -48.91 -18.02
N ALA A 706 7.01 -49.74 -18.61
CA ALA A 706 5.66 -49.34 -19.02
C ALA A 706 4.79 -48.91 -17.83
N ASN A 707 4.88 -49.62 -16.69
CA ASN A 707 4.17 -49.25 -15.46
C ASN A 707 4.61 -47.88 -14.94
N ILE A 708 5.91 -47.58 -14.94
CA ILE A 708 6.40 -46.24 -14.56
C ILE A 708 5.92 -45.16 -15.53
N ALA A 709 6.04 -45.40 -16.84
CA ALA A 709 5.59 -44.44 -17.85
C ALA A 709 4.08 -44.15 -17.71
N SER A 710 3.27 -45.19 -17.47
CA SER A 710 1.84 -45.08 -17.21
C SER A 710 1.53 -44.34 -15.90
N ALA A 711 2.21 -44.68 -14.80
CA ALA A 711 2.04 -44.00 -13.53
C ALA A 711 2.43 -42.52 -13.61
N ARG A 712 3.50 -42.19 -14.35
CA ARG A 712 3.91 -40.80 -14.62
C ARG A 712 2.88 -40.07 -15.48
N ALA A 713 2.35 -40.71 -16.51
CA ALA A 713 1.29 -40.13 -17.34
C ALA A 713 0.00 -39.87 -16.54
N ARG A 714 -0.36 -40.78 -15.61
CA ARG A 714 -1.47 -40.55 -14.67
C ARG A 714 -1.21 -39.35 -13.76
N LEU A 715 -0.01 -39.22 -13.19
CA LEU A 715 0.36 -38.07 -12.37
C LEU A 715 0.26 -36.76 -13.15
N TYR A 716 0.69 -36.74 -14.41
CA TYR A 716 0.55 -35.58 -15.27
C TYR A 716 -0.93 -35.25 -15.54
N ARG A 717 -1.76 -36.25 -15.90
CA ARG A 717 -3.20 -36.08 -16.14
C ARG A 717 -3.94 -35.58 -14.90
N ALA A 718 -3.63 -36.11 -13.71
CA ALA A 718 -4.17 -35.59 -12.45
C ALA A 718 -3.81 -34.11 -12.24
N GLY A 719 -2.56 -33.72 -12.53
CA GLY A 719 -2.13 -32.32 -12.50
C GLY A 719 -2.87 -31.44 -13.51
N VAL A 720 -3.11 -31.92 -14.74
CA VAL A 720 -3.91 -31.22 -15.76
C VAL A 720 -5.36 -31.04 -15.29
N ALA A 721 -5.99 -32.08 -14.74
CA ALA A 721 -7.35 -32.03 -14.23
C ALA A 721 -7.53 -31.01 -13.09
N VAL A 722 -6.55 -30.95 -12.16
CA VAL A 722 -6.52 -29.93 -11.11
C VAL A 722 -6.40 -28.53 -11.71
N ARG A 723 -5.41 -28.29 -12.58
CA ARG A 723 -5.23 -26.98 -13.24
C ARG A 723 -6.44 -26.56 -14.06
N ALA A 724 -7.09 -27.49 -14.78
CA ALA A 724 -8.29 -27.22 -15.55
C ALA A 724 -9.47 -26.82 -14.64
N THR A 725 -9.63 -27.50 -13.50
CA THR A 725 -10.63 -27.17 -12.49
C THR A 725 -10.38 -25.81 -11.86
N GLU A 726 -9.13 -25.48 -11.54
CA GLU A 726 -8.75 -24.18 -10.99
C GLU A 726 -9.00 -23.05 -11.99
N ARG A 727 -8.63 -23.23 -13.27
CA ARG A 727 -8.96 -22.29 -14.36
C ARG A 727 -10.46 -22.08 -14.49
N ALA A 728 -11.23 -23.17 -14.57
CA ALA A 728 -12.68 -23.10 -14.68
C ALA A 728 -13.31 -22.41 -13.45
N ARG A 729 -12.77 -22.65 -12.25
CA ARG A 729 -13.24 -22.02 -11.00
C ARG A 729 -12.93 -20.53 -10.98
N ALA A 730 -11.75 -20.12 -11.45
CA ALA A 730 -11.38 -18.72 -11.59
C ALA A 730 -12.31 -17.99 -12.57
N ALA A 731 -12.53 -18.56 -13.76
CA ALA A 731 -13.44 -18.02 -14.78
C ALA A 731 -14.88 -17.91 -14.27
N ALA A 732 -15.43 -18.97 -13.66
CA ALA A 732 -16.79 -18.94 -13.11
C ALA A 732 -16.93 -17.90 -11.98
N ARG A 733 -15.90 -17.77 -11.12
CA ARG A 733 -15.87 -16.75 -10.07
C ARG A 733 -15.89 -15.34 -10.66
N VAL A 734 -15.02 -15.04 -11.63
CA VAL A 734 -14.97 -13.72 -12.27
C VAL A 734 -16.28 -13.38 -12.96
N ASN A 735 -16.85 -14.31 -13.73
CA ASN A 735 -18.13 -14.09 -14.40
C ASN A 735 -19.29 -13.89 -13.41
N ARG A 736 -19.33 -14.66 -12.32
CA ARG A 736 -20.32 -14.47 -11.24
C ARG A 736 -20.20 -13.08 -10.59
N LEU A 737 -18.98 -12.65 -10.27
CA LEU A 737 -18.73 -11.35 -9.64
C LEU A 737 -19.08 -10.19 -10.59
N ARG A 738 -18.66 -10.27 -11.86
CA ARG A 738 -19.02 -9.28 -12.89
C ARG A 738 -20.54 -9.24 -13.11
N ALA A 739 -21.21 -10.39 -13.20
CA ALA A 739 -22.67 -10.45 -13.34
C ALA A 739 -23.39 -9.80 -12.17
N ALA A 740 -22.97 -10.11 -10.93
CA ALA A 740 -23.53 -9.50 -9.73
C ALA A 740 -23.24 -7.99 -9.67
N ALA A 741 -22.01 -7.57 -9.97
CA ALA A 741 -21.62 -6.16 -9.96
C ALA A 741 -22.40 -5.34 -10.99
N HIS A 742 -22.56 -5.86 -12.21
CA HIS A 742 -23.35 -5.24 -13.26
C HIS A 742 -24.82 -5.13 -12.87
N ALA A 743 -25.39 -6.21 -12.32
CA ALA A 743 -26.77 -6.23 -11.84
C ALA A 743 -27.02 -5.24 -10.69
N HIS A 744 -26.04 -5.10 -9.77
CA HIS A 744 -26.10 -4.12 -8.68
C HIS A 744 -25.96 -2.68 -9.20
N LEU A 745 -25.02 -2.43 -10.11
CA LEU A 745 -24.76 -1.12 -10.69
C LEU A 745 -25.99 -0.58 -11.43
N HIS A 746 -26.64 -1.44 -12.21
CA HIS A 746 -27.78 -1.09 -13.06
C HIS A 746 -29.11 -1.63 -12.55
N ALA A 747 -29.23 -1.81 -11.23
CA ALA A 747 -30.42 -2.39 -10.60
C ALA A 747 -31.71 -1.62 -10.94
N GLU A 748 -31.60 -0.30 -11.19
CA GLU A 748 -32.71 0.57 -11.59
C GLU A 748 -33.33 0.12 -12.92
N VAL A 749 -32.48 -0.22 -13.89
CA VAL A 749 -32.83 -0.67 -15.25
C VAL A 749 -33.24 -2.14 -15.28
N LEU A 750 -32.49 -3.02 -14.60
CA LEU A 750 -32.57 -4.48 -14.83
C LEU A 750 -33.68 -5.20 -14.06
N ASN A 751 -34.22 -4.60 -13.00
CA ASN A 751 -35.30 -5.19 -12.19
C ASN A 751 -35.03 -6.63 -11.67
N THR A 752 -33.78 -6.94 -11.34
CA THR A 752 -33.34 -8.28 -10.91
C THR A 752 -33.43 -8.50 -9.40
N ASN A 753 -34.16 -9.53 -8.94
CA ASN A 753 -34.40 -9.89 -7.53
C ASN A 753 -33.18 -10.50 -6.78
N GLN A 754 -31.94 -10.07 -7.02
CA GLN A 754 -30.78 -10.64 -6.32
C GLN A 754 -30.65 -10.04 -4.89
N ASP A 755 -30.97 -10.85 -3.87
CA ASP A 755 -31.27 -10.45 -2.48
C ASP A 755 -30.08 -10.19 -1.52
N SER A 756 -28.86 -9.97 -2.04
CA SER A 756 -27.65 -9.84 -1.20
C SER A 756 -27.75 -8.68 -0.17
N GLY A 757 -28.27 -7.53 -0.58
CA GLY A 757 -28.49 -6.38 0.33
C GLY A 757 -29.59 -6.61 1.37
N ALA A 758 -30.63 -7.41 1.05
CA ALA A 758 -31.69 -7.74 2.00
C ALA A 758 -31.17 -8.67 3.11
N ALA A 759 -30.31 -9.63 2.76
CA ALA A 759 -29.65 -10.51 3.71
C ALA A 759 -28.75 -9.71 4.68
N LEU A 760 -27.94 -8.79 4.18
CA LEU A 760 -27.09 -7.91 5.01
C LEU A 760 -27.93 -7.02 5.95
N ALA A 761 -29.03 -6.43 5.47
CA ALA A 761 -29.92 -5.63 6.30
C ALA A 761 -30.57 -6.44 7.43
N ARG A 762 -30.99 -7.68 7.15
CA ARG A 762 -31.53 -8.60 8.16
C ARG A 762 -30.46 -8.97 9.19
N ARG A 763 -29.27 -9.36 8.73
CA ARG A 763 -28.15 -9.72 9.62
C ARG A 763 -27.67 -8.56 10.48
N SER A 764 -27.65 -7.33 9.96
CA SER A 764 -27.36 -6.14 10.76
C SER A 764 -28.33 -6.00 11.95
N LYS A 765 -29.63 -6.19 11.74
CA LYS A 765 -30.64 -6.10 12.81
C LYS A 765 -30.53 -7.24 13.82
N GLU A 766 -30.40 -8.47 13.35
CA GLU A 766 -30.26 -9.65 14.21
C GLU A 766 -28.99 -9.59 15.06
N LEU A 767 -27.89 -9.12 14.47
CA LEU A 767 -26.63 -8.94 15.17
C LEU A 767 -26.71 -7.83 16.22
N GLY A 768 -27.35 -6.69 15.90
CA GLY A 768 -27.62 -5.64 16.89
C GLY A 768 -28.41 -6.17 18.10
N ALA A 769 -29.49 -6.92 17.86
CA ALA A 769 -30.28 -7.53 18.93
C ALA A 769 -29.51 -8.62 19.71
N ALA A 770 -28.59 -9.33 19.07
CA ALA A 770 -27.74 -10.32 19.74
C ALA A 770 -26.70 -9.66 20.64
N VAL A 771 -26.10 -8.55 20.19
CA VAL A 771 -25.17 -7.73 20.98
C VAL A 771 -25.86 -7.20 22.24
N GLU A 772 -27.08 -6.66 22.12
CA GLU A 772 -27.87 -6.20 23.28
C GLU A 772 -28.12 -7.34 24.28
N ARG A 773 -28.56 -8.52 23.80
CA ARG A 773 -28.77 -9.71 24.64
C ARG A 773 -27.48 -10.19 25.32
N LEU A 774 -26.35 -10.19 24.61
CA LEU A 774 -25.06 -10.56 25.18
C LEU A 774 -24.62 -9.57 26.25
N THR A 775 -24.78 -8.26 26.02
CA THR A 775 -24.47 -7.26 27.04
C THR A 775 -25.32 -7.42 28.30
N ALA A 776 -26.61 -7.75 28.17
CA ALA A 776 -27.48 -8.03 29.30
C ALA A 776 -27.07 -9.32 30.06
N ALA A 777 -26.69 -10.38 29.34
CA ALA A 777 -26.21 -11.61 29.97
C ALA A 777 -24.89 -11.40 30.72
N VAL A 778 -23.96 -10.61 30.15
CA VAL A 778 -22.69 -10.27 30.80
C VAL A 778 -22.92 -9.47 32.08
N THR A 779 -23.80 -8.46 32.07
CA THR A 779 -24.08 -7.66 33.28
C THR A 779 -24.73 -8.50 34.38
N LYS A 780 -25.67 -9.39 34.01
CA LYS A 780 -26.28 -10.35 34.95
C LYS A 780 -25.25 -11.30 35.56
N ALA A 781 -24.39 -11.92 34.73
CA ALA A 781 -23.35 -12.82 35.20
C ALA A 781 -22.29 -12.10 36.05
N GLN A 782 -21.95 -10.85 35.72
CA GLN A 782 -21.04 -10.03 36.50
C GLN A 782 -21.57 -9.74 37.90
N GLY A 783 -22.86 -9.42 38.03
CA GLY A 783 -23.50 -9.19 39.33
C GLY A 783 -23.44 -10.43 40.23
N LEU A 784 -23.74 -11.61 39.67
CA LEU A 784 -23.66 -12.89 40.39
C LEU A 784 -22.22 -13.28 40.72
N MET A 785 -21.28 -13.06 39.80
CA MET A 785 -19.85 -13.28 40.02
C MET A 785 -19.33 -12.42 41.17
N GLN A 786 -19.66 -11.13 41.22
CA GLN A 786 -19.25 -10.24 42.32
C GLN A 786 -19.80 -10.71 43.67
N SER A 787 -21.08 -11.12 43.71
CA SER A 787 -21.71 -11.67 44.91
C SER A 787 -21.02 -12.97 45.38
N ALA A 788 -20.74 -13.89 44.45
CA ALA A 788 -20.06 -15.15 44.74
C ALA A 788 -18.62 -14.93 45.21
N HIS A 789 -17.90 -14.05 44.51
CA HIS A 789 -16.52 -13.69 44.80
C HIS A 789 -16.36 -13.10 46.21
N GLN A 790 -17.23 -12.17 46.63
CA GLN A 790 -17.19 -11.60 47.99
C GLN A 790 -17.34 -12.68 49.07
N ARG A 791 -18.28 -13.61 48.88
CA ARG A 791 -18.52 -14.71 49.83
C ARG A 791 -17.33 -15.65 49.96
N VAL A 792 -16.75 -16.06 48.83
CA VAL A 792 -15.58 -16.94 48.83
C VAL A 792 -14.35 -16.20 49.38
N LYS A 793 -14.23 -14.88 49.14
CA LYS A 793 -13.14 -14.06 49.69
C LYS A 793 -13.23 -13.91 51.21
N TRP A 794 -14.43 -13.73 51.76
CA TRP A 794 -14.65 -13.79 53.21
C TRP A 794 -14.32 -15.18 53.76
N GLY A 795 -14.77 -16.24 53.08
CA GLY A 795 -14.41 -17.62 53.40
C GLY A 795 -12.89 -17.84 53.37
N ALA A 796 -12.18 -17.27 52.40
CA ALA A 796 -10.72 -17.37 52.25
C ALA A 796 -9.95 -16.58 53.33
N GLY A 797 -10.56 -15.56 53.92
CA GLY A 797 -10.05 -14.86 55.09
C GLY A 797 -10.05 -15.75 56.34
N ALA A 798 -11.05 -16.62 56.48
CA ALA A 798 -11.16 -17.60 57.57
C ALA A 798 -10.43 -18.93 57.25
N ASN A 799 -10.37 -19.34 55.98
CA ASN A 799 -9.72 -20.55 55.50
C ASN A 799 -8.79 -20.27 54.31
N PRO A 800 -7.47 -20.13 54.53
CA PRO A 800 -6.50 -19.86 53.46
C PRO A 800 -6.48 -20.87 52.30
N ALA A 801 -6.97 -22.10 52.50
CA ALA A 801 -7.04 -23.11 51.44
C ALA A 801 -7.95 -22.69 50.27
N LEU A 802 -8.92 -21.80 50.52
CA LEU A 802 -9.84 -21.29 49.48
C LEU A 802 -9.21 -20.23 48.55
N ARG A 803 -7.96 -19.79 48.80
CA ARG A 803 -7.27 -18.82 47.93
C ARG A 803 -7.03 -19.36 46.51
N GLY A 804 -6.93 -20.67 46.34
CA GLY A 804 -6.86 -21.30 45.01
C GLY A 804 -8.18 -21.20 44.25
N VAL A 805 -9.30 -21.41 44.96
CA VAL A 805 -10.67 -21.30 44.42
C VAL A 805 -10.98 -19.87 43.97
N VAL A 806 -10.58 -18.86 44.76
CA VAL A 806 -10.75 -17.44 44.38
C VAL A 806 -10.02 -17.14 43.07
N ARG A 807 -8.75 -17.55 42.95
CA ARG A 807 -7.94 -17.34 41.73
C ARG A 807 -8.50 -18.08 40.52
N GLY A 808 -8.99 -19.31 40.71
CA GLY A 808 -9.65 -20.09 39.66
C GLY A 808 -10.90 -19.39 39.12
N LEU A 809 -11.75 -18.88 40.02
CA LEU A 809 -12.96 -18.13 39.66
C LEU A 809 -12.62 -16.81 38.93
N GLU A 810 -11.65 -16.04 39.43
CA GLU A 810 -11.21 -14.78 38.79
C GLU A 810 -10.66 -15.03 37.38
N SER A 811 -9.82 -16.05 37.21
CA SER A 811 -9.25 -16.43 35.92
C SER A 811 -10.34 -16.86 34.93
N ALA A 812 -11.23 -17.77 35.35
CA ALA A 812 -12.33 -18.26 34.51
C ALA A 812 -13.27 -17.13 34.06
N TRP A 813 -13.64 -16.23 34.99
CA TRP A 813 -14.45 -15.06 34.67
C TRP A 813 -13.73 -14.08 33.75
N SER A 814 -12.44 -13.81 33.98
CA SER A 814 -11.65 -12.88 33.15
C SER A 814 -11.61 -13.34 31.70
N MET A 815 -11.30 -14.63 31.46
CA MET A 815 -11.28 -15.21 30.11
C MET A 815 -12.66 -15.11 29.42
N ARG A 816 -13.74 -15.47 30.14
CA ARG A 816 -15.09 -15.43 29.57
C ARG A 816 -15.56 -14.00 29.29
N ARG A 817 -15.26 -13.05 30.17
CA ARG A 817 -15.56 -11.62 30.00
C ARG A 817 -14.80 -11.02 28.83
N GLU A 818 -13.52 -11.35 28.67
CA GLU A 818 -12.71 -10.87 27.55
C GLU A 818 -13.29 -11.36 26.23
N ARG A 819 -13.62 -12.66 26.13
CA ARG A 819 -14.24 -13.22 24.92
C ARG A 819 -15.60 -12.59 24.62
N ALA A 820 -16.46 -12.43 25.63
CA ALA A 820 -17.74 -11.74 25.46
C ALA A 820 -17.56 -10.30 24.99
N SER A 821 -16.59 -9.57 25.56
CA SER A 821 -16.24 -8.22 25.12
C SER A 821 -15.86 -8.20 23.65
N ARG A 822 -14.96 -9.07 23.18
CA ARG A 822 -14.56 -9.14 21.77
C ARG A 822 -15.74 -9.41 20.84
N LEU A 823 -16.64 -10.33 21.21
CA LEU A 823 -17.87 -10.61 20.45
C LEU A 823 -18.82 -9.40 20.41
N THR A 824 -19.00 -8.69 21.53
CA THR A 824 -19.81 -7.47 21.60
C THR A 824 -19.22 -6.37 20.73
N THR A 825 -17.91 -6.10 20.81
CA THR A 825 -17.24 -5.05 20.03
C THR A 825 -17.28 -5.35 18.54
N ALA A 826 -16.93 -6.58 18.14
CA ALA A 826 -16.99 -7.00 16.74
C ALA A 826 -18.43 -7.02 16.21
N GLY A 827 -19.38 -7.53 17.00
CA GLY A 827 -20.80 -7.56 16.63
C GLY A 827 -21.38 -6.16 16.40
N ALA A 828 -21.05 -5.20 17.26
CA ALA A 828 -21.48 -3.81 17.10
C ALA A 828 -20.91 -3.19 15.82
N ALA A 829 -19.59 -3.31 15.59
CA ALA A 829 -18.94 -2.79 14.39
C ALA A 829 -19.49 -3.43 13.10
N LEU A 830 -19.59 -4.76 13.06
CA LEU A 830 -20.10 -5.49 11.91
C LEU A 830 -21.58 -5.17 11.64
N SER A 831 -22.39 -4.90 12.67
CA SER A 831 -23.78 -4.50 12.49
C SER A 831 -23.89 -3.16 11.74
N LEU A 832 -22.98 -2.21 12.02
CA LEU A 832 -22.91 -0.91 11.36
C LEU A 832 -22.46 -1.09 9.91
N HIS A 833 -21.36 -1.82 9.67
CA HIS A 833 -20.84 -2.06 8.32
C HIS A 833 -21.81 -2.86 7.44
N ALA A 834 -22.52 -3.84 7.99
CA ALA A 834 -23.57 -4.55 7.26
C ALA A 834 -24.75 -3.64 6.91
N ARG A 835 -25.08 -2.66 7.75
CA ARG A 835 -26.15 -1.69 7.48
C ARG A 835 -25.77 -0.74 6.35
N THR A 836 -24.55 -0.22 6.36
CA THR A 836 -24.03 0.66 5.31
C THR A 836 -23.87 -0.11 4.01
N ALA A 837 -23.27 -1.32 4.01
CA ALA A 837 -23.18 -2.21 2.86
C ALA A 837 -24.56 -2.58 2.27
N ALA A 838 -25.56 -2.86 3.12
CA ALA A 838 -26.93 -3.12 2.69
C ALA A 838 -27.58 -1.90 2.03
N ALA A 839 -27.30 -0.68 2.52
CA ALA A 839 -27.81 0.55 1.92
C ALA A 839 -27.26 0.77 0.49
N LEU A 840 -26.07 0.23 0.21
CA LEU A 840 -25.39 0.35 -1.07
C LEU A 840 -25.78 -0.75 -2.06
N SER A 841 -26.00 -1.98 -1.58
CA SER A 841 -26.26 -3.18 -2.41
C SER A 841 -27.73 -3.46 -2.74
N ALA A 842 -28.68 -2.62 -2.32
CA ALA A 842 -30.10 -2.97 -2.34
C ALA A 842 -30.74 -3.20 -3.75
N ALA A 843 -31.44 -4.33 -3.87
CA ALA A 843 -32.18 -4.89 -5.01
C ALA A 843 -33.59 -4.24 -5.26
N PRO A 844 -34.42 -4.65 -6.24
CA PRO A 844 -35.61 -3.96 -6.77
C PRO A 844 -36.73 -3.53 -5.81
N ALA A 845 -36.86 -4.12 -4.61
CA ALA A 845 -37.71 -3.56 -3.54
C ALA A 845 -37.23 -2.15 -3.12
N ALA A 846 -35.96 -1.84 -3.39
CA ALA A 846 -35.32 -0.55 -3.33
C ALA A 846 -35.46 0.29 -4.61
N ARG A 847 -36.15 -0.13 -5.68
CA ARG A 847 -36.62 0.85 -6.67
C ARG A 847 -37.55 1.84 -6.00
N ALA A 848 -38.53 1.32 -5.23
CA ALA A 848 -39.38 2.16 -4.39
C ALA A 848 -38.55 2.87 -3.31
N ALA A 849 -37.66 2.21 -2.56
CA ALA A 849 -36.96 2.84 -1.44
C ALA A 849 -35.75 3.74 -1.80
N ARG A 850 -35.04 3.50 -2.90
CA ARG A 850 -33.88 4.26 -3.40
C ARG A 850 -34.32 5.38 -4.34
N ALA A 851 -35.31 5.15 -5.21
CA ALA A 851 -36.03 6.26 -5.83
C ALA A 851 -36.75 7.07 -4.75
N HIS A 852 -37.44 6.47 -3.76
CA HIS A 852 -37.97 7.27 -2.64
C HIS A 852 -36.89 7.95 -1.82
N ARG A 853 -35.72 7.37 -1.56
CA ARG A 853 -34.66 8.03 -0.76
C ARG A 853 -33.97 9.14 -1.54
N ALA A 854 -33.57 8.88 -2.79
CA ALA A 854 -32.97 9.89 -3.66
C ALA A 854 -33.98 10.98 -3.98
N GLN A 855 -35.25 10.64 -4.21
CA GLN A 855 -36.32 11.59 -4.45
C GLN A 855 -36.81 12.25 -3.16
N ARG A 856 -36.66 11.63 -1.98
CA ARG A 856 -36.86 12.28 -0.68
C ARG A 856 -35.72 13.25 -0.41
N ALA A 857 -34.46 12.85 -0.60
CA ALA A 857 -33.30 13.71 -0.48
C ALA A 857 -33.36 14.88 -1.48
N ALA A 858 -33.75 14.63 -2.73
CA ALA A 858 -33.99 15.66 -3.73
C ALA A 858 -35.19 16.54 -3.39
N ARG A 859 -36.30 15.98 -2.87
CA ARG A 859 -37.43 16.78 -2.36
C ARG A 859 -36.98 17.66 -1.20
N THR A 860 -36.27 17.10 -0.22
CA THR A 860 -35.70 17.81 0.93
C THR A 860 -34.74 18.93 0.49
N ALA A 861 -33.83 18.63 -0.44
CA ALA A 861 -32.91 19.60 -1.02
C ALA A 861 -33.66 20.71 -1.76
N ARG A 862 -34.62 20.38 -2.64
CA ARG A 862 -35.45 21.38 -3.35
C ARG A 862 -36.31 22.21 -2.41
N THR A 863 -36.90 21.62 -1.37
CA THR A 863 -37.68 22.38 -0.38
C THR A 863 -36.78 23.33 0.40
N ALA A 864 -35.59 22.88 0.80
CA ALA A 864 -34.62 23.72 1.49
C ALA A 864 -34.11 24.84 0.56
N LEU A 865 -33.81 24.54 -0.71
CA LEU A 865 -33.42 25.53 -1.72
C LEU A 865 -34.54 26.55 -1.99
N SER A 866 -35.80 26.12 -2.03
CA SER A 866 -36.93 27.06 -2.21
C SER A 866 -37.12 27.98 -1.00
N HIS A 867 -36.97 27.46 0.21
CA HIS A 867 -37.00 28.30 1.42
C HIS A 867 -35.82 29.25 1.47
N TRP A 868 -34.62 28.78 1.09
CA TRP A 868 -33.42 29.60 1.00
C TRP A 868 -33.51 30.68 -0.08
N GLU A 869 -34.05 30.37 -1.26
CA GLU A 869 -34.33 31.34 -2.33
C GLU A 869 -35.29 32.43 -1.82
N LYS A 870 -36.38 32.04 -1.14
CA LYS A 870 -37.33 32.98 -0.54
C LYS A 870 -36.66 33.84 0.54
N ALA A 871 -35.83 33.25 1.39
CA ALA A 871 -35.10 33.98 2.41
C ALA A 871 -34.09 34.97 1.80
N CYS A 872 -33.34 34.57 0.77
CA CYS A 872 -32.39 35.43 0.06
C CYS A 872 -33.10 36.58 -0.68
N THR A 873 -34.23 36.32 -1.34
CA THR A 873 -35.03 37.37 -1.99
C THR A 873 -35.61 38.37 -0.99
N LEU A 874 -36.10 37.89 0.17
CA LEU A 874 -36.55 38.76 1.25
C LEU A 874 -35.40 39.58 1.82
N ALA A 875 -34.25 38.97 2.07
CA ALA A 875 -33.06 39.66 2.56
C ALA A 875 -32.60 40.78 1.61
N GLN A 876 -32.52 40.50 0.30
CA GLN A 876 -32.19 41.52 -0.70
C GLN A 876 -33.20 42.67 -0.76
N LYS A 877 -34.49 42.39 -0.55
CA LYS A 877 -35.55 43.38 -0.59
C LYS A 877 -35.51 44.33 0.62
N TYR A 878 -35.24 43.80 1.81
CA TYR A 878 -35.34 44.57 3.06
C TYR A 878 -33.99 45.07 3.60
N SER A 879 -32.85 44.57 3.12
CA SER A 879 -31.51 45.03 3.53
C SER A 879 -31.23 46.51 3.25
N LEU A 880 -31.97 47.11 2.31
CA LEU A 880 -31.86 48.53 1.94
C LEU A 880 -32.87 49.42 2.67
N GLN A 881 -33.74 48.86 3.53
CA GLN A 881 -34.90 49.58 4.11
C GLN A 881 -34.80 49.90 5.60
N VAL A 882 -33.89 49.24 6.33
CA VAL A 882 -33.70 49.43 7.77
C VAL A 882 -32.20 49.51 8.05
N SER A 883 -31.74 50.60 8.65
CA SER A 883 -30.35 50.74 9.07
C SER A 883 -30.08 49.98 10.38
N PRO A 884 -28.82 49.63 10.69
CA PRO A 884 -28.47 48.95 11.93
C PRO A 884 -28.90 49.72 13.19
N VAL A 885 -28.85 51.06 13.13
CA VAL A 885 -29.26 51.93 14.25
C VAL A 885 -30.78 51.90 14.41
N GLU A 886 -31.53 51.88 13.31
CA GLU A 886 -33.00 51.77 13.30
C GLU A 886 -33.46 50.39 13.81
N GLU A 887 -32.78 49.33 13.40
CA GLU A 887 -33.01 47.96 13.89
C GLU A 887 -32.87 47.90 15.41
N SER A 888 -31.79 48.46 15.93
CA SER A 888 -31.46 48.46 17.36
C SER A 888 -32.46 49.27 18.20
N LEU A 889 -32.94 50.43 17.70
CA LEU A 889 -33.99 51.21 18.36
C LEU A 889 -35.32 50.44 18.44
N MET A 890 -35.69 49.72 17.39
CA MET A 890 -36.91 48.93 17.34
C MET A 890 -36.85 47.66 18.21
N GLU A 891 -35.66 47.09 18.42
CA GLU A 891 -35.44 46.01 19.40
C GLU A 891 -35.59 46.48 20.85
N MET A 892 -35.24 47.75 21.12
CA MET A 892 -35.30 48.34 22.45
C MET A 892 -36.73 48.63 22.90
N LEU A 893 -37.56 49.22 22.02
CA LEU A 893 -38.98 49.43 22.28
C LEU A 893 -39.75 49.44 20.96
N HIS A 894 -40.53 48.38 20.70
CA HIS A 894 -41.35 48.31 19.50
C HIS A 894 -42.63 49.17 19.66
N PRO A 895 -42.89 50.19 18.81
CA PRO A 895 -44.11 50.99 18.90
C PRO A 895 -45.33 50.25 18.37
N GLU A 896 -46.47 50.36 19.06
CA GLU A 896 -47.78 49.93 18.56
C GLU A 896 -48.34 50.96 17.55
N GLY A 897 -47.79 50.96 16.33
CA GLY A 897 -48.19 51.86 15.25
C GLY A 897 -47.08 52.79 14.79
N ASN A 898 -47.44 53.99 14.34
CA ASN A 898 -46.45 55.01 14.01
C ASN A 898 -45.76 55.51 15.28
N ILE A 899 -44.51 55.95 15.14
CA ILE A 899 -43.79 56.58 16.25
C ILE A 899 -44.52 57.88 16.63
N ASP A 900 -44.84 58.05 17.91
CA ASP A 900 -45.42 59.27 18.48
C ASP A 900 -44.46 59.93 19.48
N THR A 901 -44.81 61.13 19.98
CA THR A 901 -43.95 61.87 20.91
C THR A 901 -43.75 61.12 22.23
N GLN A 902 -44.74 60.34 22.67
CA GLN A 902 -44.63 59.51 23.88
C GLN A 902 -43.62 58.37 23.72
N TRP A 903 -43.58 57.72 22.55
CA TRP A 903 -42.57 56.72 22.22
C TRP A 903 -41.18 57.36 22.16
N VAL A 904 -41.03 58.52 21.52
CA VAL A 904 -39.74 59.23 21.44
C VAL A 904 -39.23 59.58 22.83
N ASP A 905 -40.07 60.13 23.71
CA ASP A 905 -39.70 60.44 25.10
C ASP A 905 -39.31 59.17 25.89
N SER A 906 -40.06 58.07 25.69
CA SER A 906 -39.81 56.78 26.35
C SER A 906 -38.51 56.13 25.87
N VAL A 907 -38.23 56.14 24.57
CA VAL A 907 -36.97 55.62 24.01
C VAL A 907 -35.80 56.56 24.33
N SER A 908 -36.00 57.88 24.37
CA SER A 908 -35.00 58.86 24.84
C SER A 908 -34.60 58.59 26.29
N ALA A 909 -35.57 58.29 27.17
CA ALA A 909 -35.31 57.87 28.55
C ALA A 909 -34.61 56.51 28.61
N LEU A 910 -35.08 55.49 27.86
CA LEU A 910 -34.49 54.15 27.83
C LEU A 910 -33.05 54.16 27.29
N VAL A 911 -32.76 54.87 26.20
CA VAL A 911 -31.39 54.99 25.65
C VAL A 911 -30.50 55.77 26.62
N ARG A 912 -31.03 56.73 27.38
CA ARG A 912 -30.28 57.46 28.41
C ARG A 912 -29.95 56.59 29.62
N ASP A 913 -30.91 55.81 30.10
CA ASP A 913 -30.70 54.84 31.18
C ASP A 913 -29.77 53.71 30.74
N MET A 914 -29.94 53.21 29.52
CA MET A 914 -29.05 52.24 28.89
C MET A 914 -27.64 52.83 28.71
N SER A 915 -27.51 54.07 28.23
CA SER A 915 -26.21 54.74 28.10
C SER A 915 -25.53 54.91 29.45
N ASN A 916 -26.25 55.30 30.50
CA ASN A 916 -25.73 55.39 31.86
C ASN A 916 -25.31 54.02 32.42
N SER A 917 -26.12 52.98 32.19
CA SER A 917 -25.85 51.60 32.60
C SER A 917 -24.64 51.02 31.87
N VAL A 918 -24.62 51.12 30.53
CA VAL A 918 -23.51 50.68 29.65
C VAL A 918 -22.24 51.45 29.98
N ASN A 919 -22.32 52.75 30.29
CA ASN A 919 -21.15 53.53 30.72
C ASN A 919 -20.62 53.06 32.08
N SER A 920 -21.50 52.73 33.03
CA SER A 920 -21.10 52.13 34.31
C SER A 920 -20.50 50.72 34.11
N ALA A 921 -21.06 49.92 33.22
CA ALA A 921 -20.53 48.61 32.82
C ALA A 921 -19.17 48.76 32.13
N ALA A 922 -18.98 49.77 31.28
CA ALA A 922 -17.72 50.06 30.61
C ALA A 922 -16.63 50.42 31.62
N THR A 923 -16.96 51.19 32.66
CA THR A 923 -16.00 51.47 33.74
C THR A 923 -15.61 50.22 34.53
N SER A 924 -16.57 49.32 34.79
CA SER A 924 -16.32 48.03 35.45
C SER A 924 -15.50 47.07 34.58
N ALA A 925 -15.85 46.92 33.30
CA ALA A 925 -15.13 46.09 32.34
C ALA A 925 -13.70 46.58 32.11
N ARG A 926 -13.47 47.91 32.03
CA ARG A 926 -12.10 48.47 32.00
C ARG A 926 -11.29 48.09 33.25
N ALA A 927 -11.91 48.08 34.43
CA ALA A 927 -11.23 47.66 35.66
C ALA A 927 -10.88 46.16 35.64
N LYS A 928 -11.80 45.30 35.16
CA LYS A 928 -11.55 43.86 34.99
C LYS A 928 -10.48 43.58 33.96
N LEU A 929 -10.52 44.23 32.80
CA LEU A 929 -9.51 44.11 31.75
C LEU A 929 -8.11 44.49 32.25
N ASN A 930 -8.01 45.58 33.02
CA ASN A 930 -6.76 45.96 33.67
C ASN A 930 -6.26 44.88 34.64
N SER A 931 -7.16 44.29 35.44
CA SER A 931 -6.79 43.20 36.35
C SER A 931 -6.34 41.93 35.60
N ALA A 932 -7.03 41.55 34.53
CA ALA A 932 -6.65 40.45 33.65
C ALA A 932 -5.30 40.72 32.97
N GLY A 933 -5.04 41.97 32.59
CA GLY A 933 -3.78 42.39 32.00
C GLY A 933 -2.60 42.26 32.97
N THR A 934 -2.79 42.62 34.24
CA THR A 934 -1.76 42.40 35.28
C THR A 934 -1.52 40.92 35.57
N ALA A 935 -2.56 40.08 35.56
CA ALA A 935 -2.44 38.64 35.74
C ALA A 935 -1.69 38.00 34.57
N LEU A 936 -2.03 38.36 33.33
CA LEU A 936 -1.34 37.91 32.12
C LEU A 936 0.15 38.28 32.14
N GLN A 937 0.50 39.50 32.55
CA GLN A 937 1.88 39.91 32.72
C GLN A 937 2.61 39.03 33.75
N SER A 938 1.99 38.76 34.90
CA SER A 938 2.60 37.89 35.92
C SER A 938 2.82 36.45 35.42
N ALA A 939 1.83 35.84 34.76
CA ALA A 939 1.94 34.51 34.19
C ALA A 939 3.03 34.44 33.09
N ALA A 940 3.09 35.44 32.20
CA ALA A 940 4.12 35.51 31.17
C ALA A 940 5.53 35.67 31.78
N THR A 941 5.69 36.45 32.86
CA THR A 941 6.99 36.60 33.53
C THR A 941 7.49 35.32 34.18
N ALA A 942 6.59 34.44 34.64
CA ALA A 942 6.95 33.16 35.24
C ALA A 942 7.67 32.23 34.24
N THR A 943 7.33 32.32 32.94
CA THR A 943 7.95 31.50 31.88
C THR A 943 9.40 31.90 31.55
N ARG A 944 9.86 33.07 32.01
CA ARG A 944 11.19 33.61 31.64
C ARG A 944 12.34 32.78 32.20
N THR A 945 12.22 32.29 33.43
CA THR A 945 13.22 31.46 34.10
C THR A 945 13.41 30.10 33.42
N PRO A 946 12.36 29.30 33.18
CA PRO A 946 12.53 28.02 32.48
C PRO A 946 12.88 28.22 30.98
N ALA A 947 12.46 29.32 30.34
CA ALA A 947 12.91 29.65 28.98
C ALA A 947 14.43 29.94 28.91
N ALA A 948 14.99 30.61 29.92
CA ALA A 948 16.43 30.82 30.03
C ALA A 948 17.19 29.51 30.29
N ALA A 949 16.65 28.61 31.12
CA ALA A 949 17.21 27.27 31.34
C ALA A 949 17.19 26.43 30.05
N ARG A 950 16.11 26.51 29.26
CA ARG A 950 16.02 25.88 27.93
C ARG A 950 17.11 26.40 26.99
N ALA A 951 17.32 27.72 26.94
CA ALA A 951 18.38 28.31 26.12
C ALA A 951 19.79 27.85 26.54
N ALA A 952 20.02 27.63 27.83
CA ALA A 952 21.28 27.07 28.34
C ALA A 952 21.50 25.62 27.88
N LEU A 953 20.45 24.78 27.83
CA LEU A 953 20.55 23.41 27.32
C LEU A 953 21.01 23.35 25.85
N LEU A 954 20.53 24.26 24.99
CA LEU A 954 21.00 24.33 23.61
C LEU A 954 22.49 24.74 23.53
N HIS A 955 22.95 25.60 24.43
CA HIS A 955 24.34 26.01 24.46
C HIS A 955 25.29 24.81 24.65
N GLU A 956 24.88 23.82 25.44
CA GLU A 956 25.64 22.59 25.66
C GLU A 956 25.59 21.61 24.46
N LEU A 957 24.55 21.69 23.64
CA LEU A 957 24.37 20.87 22.43
C LEU A 957 24.83 21.58 21.14
N ARG A 958 25.26 22.86 21.24
CA ARG A 958 25.56 23.73 20.09
C ARG A 958 26.69 23.20 19.21
N ALA A 959 27.78 22.74 19.83
CA ALA A 959 28.95 22.24 19.10
C ALA A 959 28.65 20.99 18.25
N PRO A 960 28.02 19.91 18.79
CA PRO A 960 27.68 18.76 17.97
C PRO A 960 26.57 19.07 16.94
N LEU A 961 25.55 19.86 17.28
CA LEU A 961 24.48 20.20 16.32
C LEU A 961 25.00 21.03 15.14
N HIS A 962 25.86 22.02 15.38
CA HIS A 962 26.44 22.85 14.31
C HIS A 962 27.41 22.07 13.41
N ALA A 963 28.01 21.00 13.90
CA ALA A 963 28.83 20.10 13.08
C ALA A 963 27.99 19.19 12.16
N LEU A 964 26.69 19.03 12.46
CA LEU A 964 25.76 18.17 11.71
C LEU A 964 24.94 18.92 10.65
N THR A 965 24.78 20.25 10.79
CA THR A 965 23.99 21.10 9.88
C THR A 965 24.55 21.21 8.46
N GLU A 966 25.85 21.00 8.27
CA GLU A 966 26.50 21.07 6.94
C GLU A 966 26.23 19.83 6.08
N SER A 967 25.77 18.71 6.68
CA SER A 967 25.62 17.43 5.98
C SER A 967 24.27 16.73 6.18
N GLU A 968 23.48 17.08 7.20
CA GLU A 968 22.25 16.36 7.56
C GLU A 968 21.06 17.31 7.77
N ASN A 969 20.01 17.12 6.97
CA ASN A 969 18.73 17.85 7.07
C ASN A 969 18.07 17.81 8.45
N PRO A 970 18.00 16.68 9.20
CA PRO A 970 17.26 16.64 10.46
C PRO A 970 17.85 17.53 11.58
N ALA A 971 19.18 17.71 11.63
CA ALA A 971 19.80 18.61 12.62
C ALA A 971 19.51 20.08 12.33
N ARG A 972 19.41 20.44 11.04
CA ARG A 972 19.02 21.79 10.59
C ARG A 972 17.55 22.06 10.89
N GLU A 973 16.68 21.10 10.57
CA GLU A 973 15.25 21.18 10.86
C GLU A 973 14.98 21.30 12.37
N PHE A 974 15.72 20.55 13.21
CA PHE A 974 15.65 20.71 14.66
C PHE A 974 16.00 22.13 15.12
N LEU A 975 17.09 22.72 14.61
CA LEU A 975 17.51 24.07 14.98
C LEU A 975 16.51 25.14 14.52
N ASP A 976 15.92 24.98 13.33
CA ASP A 976 14.89 25.90 12.82
C ASP A 976 13.63 25.83 13.70
N ARG A 977 13.18 24.63 14.06
CA ARG A 977 12.06 24.44 15.01
C ARG A 977 12.39 24.97 16.40
N TRP A 978 13.63 24.80 16.87
CA TRP A 978 14.09 25.35 18.14
C TRP A 978 14.06 26.88 18.18
N GLN A 979 14.49 27.54 17.09
CA GLN A 979 14.42 28.99 16.95
C GLN A 979 12.97 29.47 16.95
N SER A 980 12.09 28.83 16.17
CA SER A 980 10.65 29.13 16.15
C SER A 980 10.02 29.08 17.55
N VAL A 981 10.31 28.04 18.34
CA VAL A 981 9.84 27.93 19.73
C VAL A 981 10.42 29.04 20.63
N THR A 982 11.66 29.44 20.40
CA THR A 982 12.29 30.57 21.12
C THR A 982 11.59 31.90 20.80
N ASP A 983 11.29 32.13 19.54
CA ASP A 983 10.62 33.34 19.09
C ASP A 983 9.20 33.41 19.65
N LYS A 984 8.45 32.30 19.66
CA LYS A 984 7.12 32.21 20.28
C LYS A 984 7.15 32.52 21.79
N LEU A 985 8.13 32.01 22.53
CA LEU A 985 8.30 32.35 23.96
C LEU A 985 8.64 33.83 24.18
N ASN A 986 9.47 34.42 23.32
CA ASN A 986 9.78 35.85 23.38
C ASN A 986 8.55 36.70 23.04
N THR A 987 7.74 36.27 22.08
CA THR A 987 6.48 36.92 21.71
C THR A 987 5.49 36.90 22.88
N ILE A 988 5.36 35.77 23.59
CA ILE A 988 4.53 35.68 24.82
C ILE A 988 4.94 36.77 25.83
N VAL A 989 6.22 36.86 26.17
CA VAL A 989 6.70 37.84 27.16
C VAL A 989 6.53 39.28 26.68
N LYS A 990 6.87 39.55 25.41
CA LYS A 990 6.80 40.89 24.82
C LYS A 990 5.37 41.39 24.70
N GLU A 991 4.49 40.59 24.12
CA GLU A 991 3.11 41.00 23.83
C GLU A 991 2.21 40.94 25.06
N ALA A 992 2.48 40.06 26.05
CA ALA A 992 1.82 40.13 27.36
C ALA A 992 2.16 41.43 28.12
N THR A 993 3.38 41.94 27.95
CA THR A 993 3.81 43.20 28.58
C THR A 993 3.18 44.41 27.89
N ASN A 994 3.17 44.42 26.56
CA ASN A 994 2.66 45.55 25.77
C ASN A 994 1.13 45.55 25.63
N GLN A 995 0.48 44.40 25.81
CA GLN A 995 -0.97 44.20 25.63
C GLN A 995 -1.49 44.70 24.27
N ARG A 996 -0.66 44.60 23.22
CA ARG A 996 -1.01 45.03 21.86
C ARG A 996 -1.53 43.89 20.99
N ASP A 997 -1.00 42.69 21.17
CA ASP A 997 -1.36 41.49 20.41
C ASP A 997 -1.44 40.27 21.35
N VAL A 998 -2.51 40.24 22.16
CA VAL A 998 -2.73 39.17 23.15
C VAL A 998 -3.24 37.88 22.49
N GLU A 999 -3.84 37.98 21.30
CA GLU A 999 -4.18 36.82 20.47
C GLU A 999 -2.91 36.04 20.12
N ALA A 1000 -1.84 36.71 19.72
CA ALA A 1000 -0.55 36.05 19.50
C ALA A 1000 -0.03 35.35 20.77
N VAL A 1001 -0.29 35.88 21.97
CA VAL A 1001 0.11 35.26 23.24
C VAL A 1001 -0.65 33.94 23.48
N SER A 1002 -1.98 33.93 23.31
CA SER A 1002 -2.80 32.72 23.46
C SER A 1002 -2.44 31.66 22.42
N HIS A 1003 -2.32 32.05 21.14
CA HIS A 1003 -1.95 31.13 20.06
C HIS A 1003 -0.53 30.58 20.25
N CYS A 1004 0.44 31.41 20.64
CA CYS A 1004 1.79 30.95 20.94
C CYS A 1004 1.79 30.00 22.14
N ALA A 1005 1.05 30.30 23.22
CA ALA A 1005 0.97 29.43 24.38
C ALA A 1005 0.35 28.07 24.04
N GLN A 1006 -0.76 28.05 23.28
CA GLN A 1006 -1.40 26.83 22.82
C GLN A 1006 -0.52 26.00 21.90
N ALA A 1007 0.17 26.63 20.94
CA ALA A 1007 1.09 25.95 20.05
C ALA A 1007 2.28 25.36 20.83
N LEU A 1008 2.81 26.08 21.81
CA LEU A 1008 3.94 25.63 22.62
C LEU A 1008 3.59 24.46 23.54
N ILE A 1009 2.34 24.32 23.99
CA ILE A 1009 1.90 23.16 24.80
C ILE A 1009 2.12 21.84 24.05
N THR A 1010 1.92 21.82 22.72
CA THR A 1010 2.13 20.62 21.89
C THR A 1010 3.52 20.57 21.28
N GLU A 1011 4.04 21.71 20.79
CA GLU A 1011 5.32 21.76 20.09
C GLU A 1011 6.53 21.55 21.01
N LEU A 1012 6.47 21.95 22.28
CA LEU A 1012 7.58 21.74 23.23
C LEU A 1012 7.83 20.24 23.49
N PRO A 1013 6.83 19.43 23.91
CA PRO A 1013 7.01 17.98 24.04
C PRO A 1013 7.51 17.32 22.76
N GLU A 1014 6.95 17.68 21.61
CA GLU A 1014 7.35 17.13 20.30
C GLU A 1014 8.80 17.49 19.93
N LEU A 1015 9.20 18.75 20.12
CA LEU A 1015 10.57 19.20 19.85
C LEU A 1015 11.58 18.49 20.77
N MET A 1016 11.22 18.23 22.02
CA MET A 1016 12.09 17.52 22.96
C MET A 1016 12.16 16.03 22.67
N ASN A 1017 11.05 15.39 22.31
CA ASN A 1017 11.05 14.02 21.81
C ASN A 1017 11.92 13.91 20.54
N LEU A 1018 11.79 14.89 19.64
CA LEU A 1018 12.64 14.97 18.45
C LEU A 1018 14.11 15.15 18.81
N LEU A 1019 14.46 15.90 19.85
CA LEU A 1019 15.84 16.00 20.36
C LEU A 1019 16.35 14.68 20.94
N LEU A 1020 15.51 13.95 21.68
CA LEU A 1020 15.82 12.64 22.27
C LEU A 1020 15.99 11.55 21.21
N GLU A 1021 15.22 11.62 20.13
CA GLU A 1021 15.24 10.68 19.00
C GLU A 1021 16.20 11.09 17.88
N LEU A 1022 16.68 12.34 17.87
CA LEU A 1022 17.62 12.87 16.88
C LEU A 1022 18.83 11.94 16.71
N PRO A 1023 19.47 11.43 17.78
CA PRO A 1023 20.63 10.55 17.63
C PRO A 1023 20.31 9.20 16.97
N SER A 1024 19.11 8.65 17.17
CA SER A 1024 18.63 7.40 16.55
C SER A 1024 18.22 7.63 15.09
N ASN A 1025 17.54 8.72 14.77
CA ASN A 1025 17.10 9.04 13.42
C ASN A 1025 18.28 9.35 12.47
N LEU A 1026 19.43 9.76 13.03
CA LEU A 1026 20.69 9.94 12.31
C LEU A 1026 21.43 8.61 12.04
N SER A 1027 20.95 7.47 12.53
CA SER A 1027 21.63 6.16 12.44
C SER A 1027 21.10 5.25 11.33
N ASP A 1028 19.86 5.46 10.85
CA ASP A 1028 19.20 4.58 9.87
C ASP A 1028 19.59 4.79 8.40
N SER A 1029 20.45 5.77 8.10
CA SER A 1029 20.88 6.04 6.72
C SER A 1029 21.92 5.03 6.17
N ASN A 1030 22.26 3.98 6.91
CA ASN A 1030 23.46 3.17 6.65
C ASN A 1030 23.19 1.79 6.02
N ASN A 1031 22.15 1.65 5.20
CA ASN A 1031 21.90 0.40 4.44
C ASN A 1031 21.52 0.60 2.96
N LYS A 1032 22.21 1.51 2.24
CA LYS A 1032 22.22 1.50 0.77
C LYS A 1032 23.64 1.25 0.23
N LYS A 1033 23.75 0.11 -0.46
CA LYS A 1033 24.92 -0.41 -1.18
C LYS A 1033 25.47 0.63 -2.15
N LEU A 1034 26.80 0.67 -2.24
CA LEU A 1034 27.58 1.40 -3.24
C LEU A 1034 27.12 1.05 -4.67
N CYS A 1035 26.49 2.00 -5.35
CA CYS A 1035 26.41 1.99 -6.81
C CYS A 1035 27.33 3.06 -7.40
N ARG A 1036 28.12 2.58 -8.35
CA ARG A 1036 29.18 3.25 -9.11
C ARG A 1036 28.53 4.33 -9.99
N GLN A 1037 28.82 5.61 -9.74
CA GLN A 1037 28.49 6.65 -10.72
C GLN A 1037 29.68 6.95 -11.61
N LEU A 1038 29.44 6.69 -12.89
CA LEU A 1038 30.24 7.02 -14.05
C LEU A 1038 30.36 8.54 -14.21
N ALA A 1039 31.51 8.95 -14.70
CA ALA A 1039 31.88 10.33 -14.97
C ALA A 1039 31.19 10.86 -16.24
N VAL A 1040 30.46 11.97 -16.10
CA VAL A 1040 30.21 13.01 -17.11
C VAL A 1040 29.95 14.27 -16.25
N GLY A 1041 30.66 15.39 -16.31
CA GLY A 1041 31.14 16.15 -17.45
C GLY A 1041 30.58 17.56 -17.28
N ALA A 1042 31.20 18.38 -16.42
CA ALA A 1042 30.90 19.81 -16.31
C ALA A 1042 32.21 20.58 -16.14
N ALA A 1043 32.65 21.18 -17.24
CA ALA A 1043 33.86 21.96 -17.34
C ALA A 1043 33.78 23.23 -16.49
N ARG A 1044 34.73 23.41 -15.56
CA ARG A 1044 35.24 24.74 -15.18
C ARG A 1044 36.76 24.65 -15.00
N THR A 1045 37.44 25.36 -15.89
CA THR A 1045 38.89 25.55 -16.04
C THR A 1045 39.53 26.25 -14.85
N HIS A 1046 40.71 25.81 -14.39
CA HIS A 1046 41.85 26.66 -13.98
C HIS A 1046 43.17 25.84 -13.92
N PRO A 1047 44.35 26.44 -14.18
CA PRO A 1047 45.53 25.73 -14.70
C PRO A 1047 46.59 25.32 -13.65
N ASN A 1048 47.43 24.36 -14.05
CA ASN A 1048 48.57 23.77 -13.35
C ASN A 1048 49.61 24.76 -12.80
N ARG A 1049 50.11 24.48 -11.59
CA ARG A 1049 51.48 24.81 -11.14
C ARG A 1049 52.02 23.68 -10.25
N HIS A 1050 53.08 23.01 -10.72
CA HIS A 1050 53.89 22.08 -9.93
C HIS A 1050 54.92 22.87 -9.10
N GLY A 1051 54.92 22.66 -7.80
CA GLY A 1051 55.95 23.08 -6.85
C GLY A 1051 55.79 22.26 -5.57
N GLU A 1052 56.87 21.69 -5.06
CA GLU A 1052 56.91 20.81 -3.88
C GLU A 1052 56.23 21.48 -2.68
N GLN A 1053 54.97 21.10 -2.42
CA GLN A 1053 54.16 21.72 -1.38
C GLN A 1053 54.45 21.08 -0.03
N ARG A 1054 54.92 21.89 0.92
CA ARG A 1054 55.00 21.56 2.34
C ARG A 1054 53.65 20.99 2.81
N ASN A 1055 53.63 19.76 3.34
CA ASN A 1055 52.39 19.19 3.86
C ASN A 1055 51.90 20.02 5.07
N SER A 1056 50.70 20.59 5.00
CA SER A 1056 50.17 21.48 6.05
C SER A 1056 49.90 20.75 7.37
N VAL A 1057 49.53 19.46 7.32
CA VAL A 1057 49.33 18.62 8.50
C VAL A 1057 50.67 18.28 9.12
N GLY A 1058 51.62 17.81 8.30
CA GLY A 1058 53.00 17.57 8.75
C GLY A 1058 53.64 18.82 9.35
N ALA A 1059 53.43 19.99 8.74
CA ALA A 1059 53.90 21.27 9.25
C ALA A 1059 53.24 21.66 10.59
N GLY A 1060 51.97 21.33 10.78
CA GLY A 1060 51.27 21.49 12.05
C GLY A 1060 51.85 20.62 13.16
N VAL A 1061 52.13 19.34 12.86
CA VAL A 1061 52.79 18.41 13.79
C VAL A 1061 54.18 18.92 14.16
N TRP A 1062 54.98 19.33 13.17
CA TRP A 1062 56.30 19.91 13.39
C TRP A 1062 56.26 21.11 14.33
N ARG A 1063 55.30 22.03 14.12
CA ARG A 1063 55.13 23.22 14.99
C ARG A 1063 54.77 22.82 16.41
N ARG A 1064 53.88 21.85 16.61
CA ARG A 1064 53.48 21.39 17.95
C ARG A 1064 54.63 20.69 18.69
N VAL A 1065 55.37 19.82 18.00
CA VAL A 1065 56.57 19.16 18.57
C VAL A 1065 57.62 20.20 18.96
N ARG A 1066 57.83 21.23 18.13
CA ARG A 1066 58.71 22.36 18.46
C ARG A 1066 58.27 23.07 19.73
N LEU A 1067 56.99 23.43 19.86
CA LEU A 1067 56.47 24.09 21.06
C LEU A 1067 56.63 23.23 22.33
N LYS A 1068 56.44 21.90 22.23
CA LYS A 1068 56.69 20.95 23.34
C LYS A 1068 58.15 20.90 23.76
N LEU A 1069 59.08 20.80 22.80
CA LEU A 1069 60.52 20.78 23.05
C LEU A 1069 61.05 22.14 23.52
N GLU A 1070 60.38 23.22 23.13
CA GLU A 1070 60.66 24.55 23.66
C GLU A 1070 60.04 24.77 25.04
N GLY A 1071 59.02 24.01 25.45
CA GLY A 1071 58.36 24.14 26.75
C GLY A 1071 57.37 25.30 26.81
N ARG A 1072 56.70 25.63 25.70
CA ARG A 1072 55.80 26.80 25.56
C ARG A 1072 54.31 26.45 25.42
N GLU A 1073 53.93 25.22 25.77
CA GLU A 1073 52.56 24.69 25.53
C GLU A 1073 51.64 24.68 26.76
N LEU A 1074 52.01 25.33 27.87
CA LEU A 1074 51.17 25.39 29.08
C LEU A 1074 50.21 26.60 29.06
N PRO A 1075 48.90 26.42 29.31
CA PRO A 1075 47.95 27.53 29.47
C PRO A 1075 48.10 28.20 30.85
N SER A 1076 48.09 29.52 30.89
CA SER A 1076 48.18 30.34 32.11
C SER A 1076 46.88 30.25 32.92
N SER A 1077 46.92 29.61 34.09
CA SER A 1077 45.84 29.65 35.09
C SER A 1077 46.06 30.76 36.13
N ALA A 1078 44.95 31.32 36.62
CA ALA A 1078 44.74 32.13 37.84
C ALA A 1078 44.27 33.59 37.61
N SER A 1079 42.95 33.82 37.70
CA SER A 1079 42.33 34.85 38.58
C SER A 1079 40.79 34.84 38.48
N ASN A 1080 40.13 34.35 39.53
CA ASN A 1080 38.73 34.67 39.87
C ASN A 1080 38.68 36.04 40.55
N THR A 1081 37.86 37.00 40.09
CA THR A 1081 37.01 37.89 40.93
C THR A 1081 36.15 38.86 40.10
N SER A 1082 34.98 39.18 40.66
CA SER A 1082 33.87 40.04 40.24
C SER A 1082 34.20 41.41 39.59
N ALA A 1083 33.43 41.83 38.56
CA ALA A 1083 32.76 43.14 38.43
C ALA A 1083 32.12 43.40 37.03
N SER A 1084 30.87 43.87 37.05
CA SER A 1084 30.27 44.99 36.30
C SER A 1084 30.72 45.35 34.85
N ALA A 1085 29.73 45.28 33.94
CA ALA A 1085 29.31 46.25 32.90
C ALA A 1085 30.28 46.77 31.80
N THR A 1086 29.68 46.90 30.60
CA THR A 1086 29.99 47.76 29.43
C THR A 1086 31.10 47.38 28.43
N GLY A 1087 30.67 47.22 27.16
CA GLY A 1087 31.16 47.99 26.01
C GLY A 1087 32.56 47.75 25.40
N ASN A 1088 32.56 47.26 24.15
CA ASN A 1088 33.47 47.57 23.02
C ASN A 1088 34.94 47.04 22.92
N THR A 1089 35.15 46.30 21.82
CA THR A 1089 36.23 46.31 20.80
C THR A 1089 37.73 46.16 21.15
N SER A 1090 38.33 45.17 20.45
CA SER A 1090 39.65 45.15 19.76
C SER A 1090 40.86 44.42 20.40
N SER A 1091 41.65 43.83 19.49
CA SER A 1091 42.83 42.95 19.55
C SER A 1091 43.98 43.23 20.54
N SER A 1092 44.61 42.19 21.10
CA SER A 1092 46.07 41.92 21.01
C SER A 1092 46.51 40.66 21.80
N SER A 1093 47.61 40.05 21.33
CA SER A 1093 48.26 38.82 21.81
C SER A 1093 49.22 39.02 22.98
N THR A 1094 49.27 38.09 23.95
CA THR A 1094 50.35 37.99 24.97
C THR A 1094 51.16 36.68 24.84
N PRO A 1095 52.48 36.68 25.12
CA PRO A 1095 53.38 35.55 24.84
C PRO A 1095 53.40 34.54 26.00
N THR A 1096 53.27 33.24 25.69
CA THR A 1096 53.26 32.15 26.69
C THR A 1096 54.66 31.90 27.30
N ARG A 1097 54.72 31.87 28.64
CA ARG A 1097 55.90 31.59 29.47
C ARG A 1097 56.55 30.25 29.09
N ARG A 1098 57.89 30.19 29.06
CA ARG A 1098 58.67 28.96 28.78
C ARG A 1098 58.87 28.17 30.08
N ALA A 1099 58.15 27.07 30.25
CA ALA A 1099 58.21 26.24 31.46
C ALA A 1099 59.53 25.46 31.59
N THR A 1100 60.00 25.31 32.81
CA THR A 1100 61.15 24.45 33.13
C THR A 1100 60.80 22.97 32.91
N PRO A 1101 61.78 22.07 32.74
CA PRO A 1101 61.49 20.65 32.58
C PRO A 1101 60.73 20.04 33.76
N SER A 1102 61.02 20.46 34.99
CA SER A 1102 60.30 20.01 36.19
C SER A 1102 58.83 20.44 36.16
N GLU A 1103 58.55 21.72 35.91
CA GLU A 1103 57.17 22.23 35.81
C GLU A 1103 56.38 21.54 34.67
N GLN A 1104 57.02 21.28 33.52
CA GLN A 1104 56.35 20.61 32.41
C GLN A 1104 56.05 19.14 32.72
N VAL A 1105 56.95 18.44 33.43
CA VAL A 1105 56.72 17.05 33.84
C VAL A 1105 55.63 16.97 34.89
N GLU A 1106 55.67 17.84 35.89
CA GLU A 1106 54.66 17.88 36.95
C GLU A 1106 53.27 18.16 36.39
N TYR A 1107 53.14 19.12 35.47
CA TYR A 1107 51.88 19.39 34.79
C TYR A 1107 51.39 18.21 33.93
N ILE A 1108 52.27 17.57 33.16
CA ILE A 1108 51.90 16.43 32.33
C ILE A 1108 51.43 15.27 33.21
N ILE A 1109 52.10 15.02 34.34
CA ILE A 1109 51.68 13.99 35.30
C ILE A 1109 50.32 14.38 35.88
N SER A 1110 50.14 15.63 36.34
CA SER A 1110 48.87 16.05 36.95
C SER A 1110 47.69 15.92 35.99
N GLU A 1111 47.86 16.28 34.72
CA GLU A 1111 46.80 16.12 33.70
C GLU A 1111 46.54 14.65 33.36
N ALA A 1112 47.60 13.83 33.27
CA ALA A 1112 47.49 12.41 32.93
C ALA A 1112 46.93 11.56 34.08
N THR A 1113 47.11 11.97 35.33
CA THR A 1113 46.57 11.30 36.52
C THR A 1113 45.28 11.95 37.03
N ASN A 1114 44.78 13.00 36.35
CA ASN A 1114 43.53 13.61 36.75
C ASN A 1114 42.38 12.64 36.45
N VAL A 1115 41.66 12.26 37.50
CA VAL A 1115 40.53 11.34 37.44
C VAL A 1115 39.46 11.88 36.48
N ASP A 1116 39.21 13.19 36.46
CA ASP A 1116 38.22 13.79 35.56
C ASP A 1116 38.59 13.60 34.09
N ASN A 1117 39.89 13.67 33.76
CA ASN A 1117 40.36 13.42 32.40
C ASN A 1117 40.32 11.91 32.06
N LEU A 1118 40.72 11.06 33.02
CA LEU A 1118 40.76 9.61 32.84
C LEU A 1118 39.36 9.00 32.68
N CYS A 1119 38.37 9.50 33.42
CA CYS A 1119 36.97 9.09 33.32
C CYS A 1119 36.33 9.43 31.97
N MET A 1120 36.86 10.44 31.27
CA MET A 1120 36.37 10.87 29.95
C MET A 1120 37.01 10.11 28.78
N MET A 1121 37.96 9.21 29.06
CA MET A 1121 38.60 8.40 28.03
C MET A 1121 37.65 7.30 27.53
N TYR A 1122 37.84 6.89 26.27
CA TYR A 1122 37.05 5.81 25.68
C TYR A 1122 37.17 4.53 26.51
N GLU A 1123 36.05 3.82 26.70
CA GLU A 1123 35.93 2.63 27.56
C GLU A 1123 36.97 1.54 27.26
N GLY A 1124 37.32 1.33 25.99
CA GLY A 1124 38.36 0.36 25.59
C GLY A 1124 39.80 0.75 25.97
N TRP A 1125 40.02 1.98 26.42
CA TRP A 1125 41.28 2.40 27.04
C TRP A 1125 41.41 1.89 28.49
N MET A 1126 40.30 1.46 29.10
CA MET A 1126 40.22 0.88 30.45
C MET A 1126 40.95 1.70 31.51
N ALA A 1127 40.66 2.99 31.59
CA ALA A 1127 41.38 3.94 32.46
C ALA A 1127 41.32 3.61 33.97
N TRP A 1128 40.43 2.71 34.36
CA TRP A 1128 40.20 2.29 35.75
C TRP A 1128 40.99 1.05 36.17
N VAL A 1129 41.81 0.45 35.30
CA VAL A 1129 42.58 -0.78 35.60
C VAL A 1129 44.08 -0.67 35.31
#